data_AF-A0A933ZU53-F1
#
_entry.id   AF-A0A933ZU53-F1
#
_cell.length_a   1.000
_cell.length_b   1.000
_cell.length_c   1.000
_cell.angle_alpha   90.00
_cell.angle_beta   90.00
_cell.angle_gamma   90.00
#
_symmetry.space_group_name_H-M   'P 1'
#
loop_
_entity.id
_entity.type
_entity.pdbx_description
1 polymer ?
#
loop_
_entity_poly.entity_id
_entity_poly.type
_entity_poly.pdbx_seq_one_letter_code
_entity_poly.pdbx_strand_id
1 'polypeptide(L)'
;MAADNNRHFEAGHIVDGRYELQRLLGEGAMGAVYEARNVWTQRRVAVKVLLPELARIDGFAQRFILEGRSATMVSHPSVVEVLDMGRDPADGSLYLVQEFLVGTGLDVVLAKRGRLPVRDALDIAVPVMAALAAAHRRGIVHRDVKPANILLAQTASGIITPKLIDFGVAKLLSGDRPTQTQPGVLVGTPCYMSPEQLLAEDQIDQRADVWAMGVVLYEMLAGRRPFDGALVQEVCVAIARGQFAALGSLAKEAPDGLVRAIYQALARRKDERHESMEAFLDALLSAPGLEETCGWLVERHGEKLPYRRHHPRYAVHWSCDVSCASWGKVLELVSANVSRGGVFLLSGNPPQPGAKVEVGLVLPDGARMRLRGAVVRVIGPEAASSGASAGFAVHFDQEHATELSVLEQVAAAHQSPGYEALPEAVLAPRSPAAPEPKPAPQSPRALREQLADAVGIDFGTTYSSVSIAFKDRVYPICDARQRSLHPSIVSFPRHGGPVVGWDARQRHLSEPERTVRSIKRLLGRSIDEPTLQGYLGSLPYPTVRGPGNAVVLQIDDTPLAPVQVAAEIIGLLRKTAESRTGKEILRAVLSVPLDFTEAQRQAVQRAASMAGLEVLELIGEPIAALLAYGLGQNKREVVAVYDFGGGTFDFSVVDMQGDHHRVLANGGDAWLGGDDFDLAIATAAADRFWRETRVDLRQRAVEWQRLLYASEHAKRMLTAQEQTELVVEKALEHPAPRDLRWSLSRADLEALCKSAIEASIEVCRDALAGAGVALQRVDRVVITGGTSRVPVLQRELARFFGKPVTSLVDPEMSVCIGAGLRAAMLTKHQVRQAAHRAP
;
A
#
# COMPACT_ATOMS: atom_id res chain seq x y z
N MET A 1 3.29 -13.22 -34.07
CA MET A 1 3.48 -11.76 -33.96
C MET A 1 3.51 -11.43 -32.48
N ALA A 2 4.64 -10.92 -32.01
CA ALA A 2 4.90 -10.66 -30.60
C ALA A 2 4.03 -9.49 -30.11
N ALA A 3 3.34 -9.67 -28.99
CA ALA A 3 2.68 -8.57 -28.29
C ALA A 3 3.73 -7.88 -27.41
N ASP A 4 4.14 -6.68 -27.81
CA ASP A 4 4.96 -5.77 -27.03
C ASP A 4 4.16 -5.37 -25.77
N ASN A 5 4.59 -5.82 -24.59
CA ASN A 5 3.97 -5.50 -23.31
C ASN A 5 4.48 -4.14 -22.81
N ASN A 6 4.14 -3.07 -23.51
CA ASN A 6 4.47 -1.72 -23.07
C ASN A 6 3.50 -1.33 -21.94
N ARG A 7 3.98 -1.33 -20.68
CA ARG A 7 3.21 -0.95 -19.48
C ARG A 7 2.91 0.55 -19.38
N HIS A 8 3.34 1.31 -20.38
CA HIS A 8 3.16 2.74 -20.48
C HIS A 8 2.68 3.07 -21.87
N PHE A 9 1.76 4.02 -21.97
CA PHE A 9 1.48 4.66 -23.23
C PHE A 9 2.72 5.42 -23.70
N GLU A 10 3.05 5.26 -24.98
CA GLU A 10 4.15 6.00 -25.60
C GLU A 10 3.81 7.49 -25.73
N ALA A 11 4.85 8.32 -25.80
CA ALA A 11 4.68 9.72 -26.15
C ALA A 11 4.01 9.84 -27.53
N GLY A 12 2.95 10.64 -27.61
CA GLY A 12 2.10 10.79 -28.80
C GLY A 12 0.81 9.95 -28.76
N HIS A 13 0.63 9.05 -27.78
CA HIS A 13 -0.63 8.33 -27.60
C HIS A 13 -1.78 9.31 -27.28
N ILE A 14 -2.95 9.12 -27.90
CA ILE A 14 -4.11 10.00 -27.70
C ILE A 14 -5.20 9.28 -26.92
N VAL A 15 -5.44 9.73 -25.69
CA VAL A 15 -6.50 9.23 -24.81
C VAL A 15 -7.84 9.89 -25.17
N ASP A 16 -8.86 9.07 -25.37
CA ASP A 16 -10.25 9.45 -25.69
C ASP A 16 -10.37 10.39 -26.91
N GLY A 17 -9.42 10.31 -27.85
CA GLY A 17 -9.34 11.23 -29.00
C GLY A 17 -9.13 12.70 -28.63
N ARG A 18 -8.87 13.02 -27.35
CA ARG A 18 -8.87 14.38 -26.81
C ARG A 18 -7.55 14.80 -26.17
N TYR A 19 -6.77 13.86 -25.64
CA TYR A 19 -5.57 14.16 -24.85
C TYR A 19 -4.34 13.41 -25.36
N GLU A 20 -3.44 14.13 -26.02
CA GLU A 20 -2.16 13.58 -26.50
C GLU A 20 -1.15 13.55 -25.36
N LEU A 21 -0.76 12.36 -24.92
CA LEU A 21 0.21 12.13 -23.87
C LEU A 21 1.61 12.48 -24.37
N GLN A 22 2.36 13.31 -23.63
CA GLN A 22 3.67 13.80 -24.06
C GLN A 22 4.81 13.12 -23.29
N ARG A 23 4.74 13.12 -21.96
CA ARG A 23 5.76 12.48 -21.11
C ARG A 23 5.16 11.98 -19.80
N LEU A 24 5.75 10.93 -19.25
CA LEU A 24 5.42 10.43 -17.92
C LEU A 24 5.89 11.42 -16.84
N LEU A 25 4.99 11.79 -15.93
CA LEU A 25 5.26 12.64 -14.76
C LEU A 25 5.50 11.81 -13.50
N GLY A 26 4.82 10.67 -13.36
CA GLY A 26 4.96 9.78 -12.22
C GLY A 26 4.12 8.51 -12.37
N GLU A 27 4.48 7.47 -11.62
CA GLU A 27 3.79 6.18 -11.61
C GLU A 27 3.44 5.78 -10.17
N GLY A 28 2.22 5.31 -9.96
CA GLY A 28 1.71 4.87 -8.66
C GLY A 28 1.01 3.52 -8.73
N ALA A 29 0.54 3.03 -7.57
CA ALA A 29 -0.11 1.73 -7.44
C ALA A 29 -1.44 1.59 -8.22
N MET A 30 -2.04 2.71 -8.65
CA MET A 30 -3.32 2.77 -9.36
C MET A 30 -3.19 3.31 -10.80
N GLY A 31 -1.97 3.44 -11.35
CA GLY A 31 -1.78 3.90 -12.73
C GLY A 31 -0.64 4.90 -12.90
N ALA A 32 -0.58 5.52 -14.08
CA ALA A 32 0.47 6.43 -14.48
C ALA A 32 -0.08 7.84 -14.75
N VAL A 33 0.67 8.87 -14.37
CA VAL A 33 0.33 10.28 -14.60
C VAL A 33 1.23 10.82 -15.70
N TYR A 34 0.63 11.39 -16.73
CA TYR A 34 1.31 11.95 -17.88
C TYR A 34 1.08 13.45 -17.98
N GLU A 35 2.07 14.19 -18.45
CA GLU A 35 1.83 15.49 -19.06
C GLU A 35 1.18 15.22 -20.40
N ALA A 36 0.05 15.86 -20.65
CA ALA A 36 -0.66 15.74 -21.90
C ALA A 36 -1.09 17.11 -22.42
N ARG A 37 -1.40 17.14 -23.71
CA ARG A 37 -1.95 18.30 -24.38
C ARG A 37 -3.34 17.95 -24.87
N ASN A 38 -4.32 18.76 -24.51
CA ASN A 38 -5.64 18.64 -25.12
C ASN A 38 -5.54 19.04 -26.61
N VAL A 39 -5.89 18.15 -27.52
CA VAL A 39 -5.64 18.32 -28.97
C VAL A 39 -6.44 19.47 -29.59
N TRP A 40 -7.57 19.82 -28.98
CA TRP A 40 -8.46 20.88 -29.47
C TRP A 40 -8.07 22.25 -28.91
N THR A 41 -7.93 22.34 -27.59
CA THR A 41 -7.65 23.61 -26.90
C THR A 41 -6.16 23.94 -26.82
N GLN A 42 -5.29 22.98 -27.13
CA GLN A 42 -3.84 23.05 -26.95
C GLN A 42 -3.40 23.30 -25.49
N ARG A 43 -4.33 23.21 -24.53
CA ARG A 43 -4.05 23.39 -23.10
C ARG A 43 -3.23 22.20 -22.57
N ARG A 44 -2.18 22.52 -21.81
CA ARG A 44 -1.40 21.54 -21.04
C ARG A 44 -2.19 21.08 -19.83
N VAL A 45 -2.24 19.77 -19.62
CA VAL A 45 -2.97 19.11 -18.54
C VAL A 45 -2.14 17.95 -17.99
N ALA A 46 -2.45 17.52 -16.78
CA ALA A 46 -1.96 16.24 -16.25
C ALA A 46 -3.06 15.18 -16.45
N VAL A 47 -2.72 14.03 -17.02
CA VAL A 47 -3.68 12.94 -17.26
C VAL A 47 -3.19 11.72 -16.50
N LYS A 48 -3.94 11.36 -15.45
CA LYS A 48 -3.78 10.10 -14.73
C LYS A 48 -4.56 9.04 -15.47
N VAL A 49 -3.94 7.91 -15.81
CA VAL A 49 -4.57 6.81 -16.57
C VAL A 49 -4.47 5.50 -15.78
N LEU A 50 -5.62 4.85 -15.62
CA LEU A 50 -5.75 3.49 -15.12
C LEU A 50 -5.87 2.55 -16.32
N LEU A 51 -4.85 1.70 -16.49
CA LEU A 51 -4.74 0.78 -17.63
C LEU A 51 -5.97 -0.15 -17.75
N PRO A 52 -6.32 -0.58 -18.98
CA PRO A 52 -7.50 -1.41 -19.23
C PRO A 52 -7.63 -2.66 -18.36
N GLU A 53 -6.51 -3.31 -18.03
CA GLU A 53 -6.49 -4.52 -17.20
C GLU A 53 -6.93 -4.23 -15.76
N LEU A 54 -6.56 -3.07 -15.22
CA LEU A 54 -6.94 -2.63 -13.88
C LEU A 54 -8.33 -2.00 -13.87
N ALA A 55 -8.71 -1.30 -14.94
CA ALA A 55 -10.04 -0.72 -15.10
C ALA A 55 -11.16 -1.78 -15.19
N ARG A 56 -10.84 -3.04 -15.53
CA ARG A 56 -11.78 -4.16 -15.52
C ARG A 56 -11.97 -4.82 -14.14
N ILE A 57 -11.18 -4.42 -13.15
CA ILE A 57 -11.31 -4.91 -11.78
C ILE A 57 -12.18 -3.90 -11.02
N ASP A 58 -13.39 -4.31 -10.62
CA ASP A 58 -14.41 -3.43 -10.02
C ASP A 58 -13.87 -2.57 -8.87
N GLY A 59 -12.99 -3.13 -8.03
CA GLY A 59 -12.38 -2.42 -6.91
C GLY A 59 -11.40 -1.30 -7.30
N PHE A 60 -10.68 -1.40 -8.43
CA PHE A 60 -9.74 -0.36 -8.87
C PHE A 60 -10.44 0.75 -9.65
N ALA A 61 -11.39 0.39 -10.51
CA ALA A 61 -12.20 1.35 -11.26
C ALA A 61 -13.03 2.25 -10.35
N GLN A 62 -13.71 1.67 -9.36
CA GLN A 62 -14.51 2.45 -8.39
C GLN A 62 -13.64 3.42 -7.59
N ARG A 63 -12.45 3.00 -7.14
CA ARG A 63 -11.52 3.86 -6.39
C ARG A 63 -11.04 5.04 -7.23
N PHE A 64 -10.64 4.78 -8.47
CA PHE A 64 -10.20 5.81 -9.41
C PHE A 64 -11.29 6.86 -9.68
N ILE A 65 -12.55 6.41 -9.83
CA ILE A 65 -13.71 7.30 -10.01
C ILE A 65 -14.00 8.11 -8.75
N LEU A 66 -13.93 7.49 -7.56
CA LEU A 66 -14.18 8.16 -6.28
C LEU A 66 -13.12 9.22 -5.96
N GLU A 67 -11.86 8.96 -6.28
CA GLU A 67 -10.76 9.92 -6.17
C GLU A 67 -11.05 11.18 -7.02
N GLY A 68 -11.37 10.99 -8.30
CA GLY A 68 -11.72 12.10 -9.20
C GLY A 68 -12.93 12.90 -8.72
N ARG A 69 -14.01 12.23 -8.30
CA ARG A 69 -15.23 12.88 -7.79
C ARG A 69 -15.02 13.65 -6.49
N SER A 70 -14.11 13.19 -5.63
CA SER A 70 -13.89 13.87 -4.34
C SER A 70 -13.14 15.19 -4.51
N ALA A 71 -12.19 15.23 -5.44
CA ALA A 71 -11.48 16.46 -5.78
C ALA A 71 -12.42 17.50 -6.43
N THR A 72 -13.36 17.10 -7.29
CA THR A 72 -14.33 18.04 -7.90
C THR A 72 -15.32 18.63 -6.90
N MET A 73 -15.61 17.91 -5.81
CA MET A 73 -16.48 18.42 -4.75
C MET A 73 -15.82 19.53 -3.90
N VAL A 74 -14.49 19.68 -3.93
CA VAL A 74 -13.76 20.67 -3.11
C VAL A 74 -13.18 21.77 -3.99
N SER A 75 -13.90 22.89 -4.10
CA SER A 75 -13.34 24.11 -4.71
C SER A 75 -12.48 24.86 -3.68
N HIS A 76 -11.15 24.81 -3.84
CA HIS A 76 -10.19 25.53 -2.99
C HIS A 76 -8.87 25.79 -3.74
N PRO A 77 -8.21 26.96 -3.59
CA PRO A 77 -6.97 27.29 -4.30
C PRO A 77 -5.81 26.31 -4.08
N SER A 78 -5.77 25.69 -2.90
CA SER A 78 -4.77 24.68 -2.50
C SER A 78 -5.21 23.23 -2.74
N VAL A 79 -6.22 23.01 -3.59
CA VAL A 79 -6.59 21.69 -4.13
C VAL A 79 -6.32 21.70 -5.63
N VAL A 80 -5.84 20.58 -6.17
CA VAL A 80 -5.71 20.42 -7.62
C VAL A 80 -7.09 20.40 -8.28
N GLU A 81 -7.25 21.17 -9.34
CA GLU A 81 -8.48 21.17 -10.11
C GLU A 81 -8.56 19.93 -11.01
N VAL A 82 -9.67 19.18 -10.89
CA VAL A 82 -10.04 18.12 -11.83
C VAL A 82 -10.87 18.76 -12.95
N LEU A 83 -10.37 18.65 -14.17
CA LEU A 83 -10.93 19.28 -15.37
C LEU A 83 -11.88 18.35 -16.14
N ASP A 84 -11.56 17.06 -16.20
CA ASP A 84 -12.35 16.05 -16.91
C ASP A 84 -12.06 14.65 -16.36
N MET A 85 -12.96 13.70 -16.60
CA MET A 85 -12.74 12.29 -16.34
C MET A 85 -13.56 11.44 -17.30
N GLY A 86 -13.03 10.28 -17.69
CA GLY A 86 -13.75 9.43 -18.63
C GLY A 86 -13.16 8.05 -18.77
N ARG A 87 -13.72 7.33 -19.74
CA ARG A 87 -13.25 6.03 -20.18
C ARG A 87 -12.88 6.13 -21.65
N ASP A 88 -11.66 5.72 -21.99
CA ASP A 88 -11.24 5.68 -23.38
C ASP A 88 -12.03 4.59 -24.14
N PRO A 89 -12.77 4.92 -25.20
CA PRO A 89 -13.52 3.95 -25.98
C PRO A 89 -12.64 2.99 -26.78
N ALA A 90 -11.39 3.32 -27.06
CA ALA A 90 -10.49 2.52 -27.88
C ALA A 90 -9.96 1.27 -27.14
N ASP A 91 -9.59 1.44 -25.87
CA ASP A 91 -8.99 0.37 -25.06
C ASP A 91 -9.73 0.07 -23.74
N GLY A 92 -10.64 0.95 -23.33
CA GLY A 92 -11.43 0.82 -22.11
C GLY A 92 -10.71 1.30 -20.84
N SER A 93 -9.55 1.95 -20.96
CA SER A 93 -8.83 2.59 -19.85
C SER A 93 -9.66 3.70 -19.20
N LEU A 94 -9.48 3.94 -17.89
CA LEU A 94 -10.07 5.10 -17.23
C LEU A 94 -9.03 6.20 -17.13
N TYR A 95 -9.45 7.45 -17.31
CA TYR A 95 -8.55 8.59 -17.17
C TYR A 95 -9.19 9.72 -16.35
N LEU A 96 -8.32 10.46 -15.67
CA LEU A 96 -8.63 11.63 -14.87
C LEU A 96 -7.72 12.76 -15.31
N VAL A 97 -8.32 13.87 -15.76
CA VAL A 97 -7.62 15.05 -16.26
C VAL A 97 -7.61 16.11 -15.18
N GLN A 98 -6.42 16.59 -14.85
CA GLN A 98 -6.17 17.61 -13.84
C GLN A 98 -5.45 18.81 -14.46
N GLU A 99 -5.51 19.96 -13.78
CA GLU A 99 -4.64 21.08 -14.14
C GLU A 99 -3.17 20.66 -14.10
N PHE A 100 -2.38 21.12 -15.07
CA PHE A 100 -0.95 20.87 -15.08
C PHE A 100 -0.24 21.86 -14.15
N LEU A 101 0.39 21.34 -13.09
CA LEU A 101 1.11 22.13 -12.11
C LEU A 101 2.63 22.05 -12.38
N VAL A 102 3.27 23.21 -12.51
CA VAL A 102 4.73 23.32 -12.56
C VAL A 102 5.21 23.50 -11.13
N GLY A 103 6.06 22.63 -10.59
CA GLY A 103 6.47 22.74 -9.20
C GLY A 103 7.33 21.58 -8.73
N THR A 104 7.53 21.49 -7.41
CA THR A 104 8.28 20.40 -6.77
C THR A 104 7.48 19.87 -5.59
N GLY A 105 7.46 18.55 -5.40
CA GLY A 105 6.83 17.92 -4.25
C GLY A 105 7.53 18.29 -2.95
N LEU A 106 6.77 18.42 -1.85
CA LEU A 106 7.33 18.75 -0.54
C LEU A 106 8.32 17.67 -0.06
N ASP A 107 8.09 16.41 -0.41
CA ASP A 107 9.01 15.30 -0.16
C ASP A 107 10.42 15.54 -0.76
N VAL A 108 10.48 16.04 -1.99
CA VAL A 108 11.75 16.37 -2.66
C VAL A 108 12.42 17.58 -2.00
N VAL A 109 11.65 18.55 -1.53
CA VAL A 109 12.18 19.71 -0.81
C VAL A 109 12.78 19.28 0.53
N LEU A 110 12.08 18.45 1.30
CA LEU A 110 12.55 17.93 2.59
C LEU A 110 13.78 17.04 2.42
N ALA A 111 13.82 16.19 1.40
CA ALA A 111 15.00 15.36 1.11
C ALA A 111 16.26 16.20 0.79
N LYS A 112 16.10 17.39 0.20
CA LYS A 112 17.21 18.29 -0.18
C LYS A 112 17.62 19.24 0.94
N ARG A 113 16.65 19.83 1.65
CA ARG A 113 16.88 20.88 2.65
C ARG A 113 16.94 20.35 4.08
N GLY A 114 16.46 19.13 4.33
CA GLY A 114 16.26 18.62 5.69
C GLY A 114 15.12 19.36 6.37
N ARG A 115 15.45 20.24 7.32
CA ARG A 115 14.46 21.05 8.06
C ARG A 115 14.20 22.41 7.41
N LEU A 116 12.99 22.91 7.56
CA LEU A 116 12.52 24.21 7.10
C LEU A 116 12.38 25.18 8.27
N PRO A 117 12.69 26.48 8.07
CA PRO A 117 12.33 27.52 9.02
C PRO A 117 10.83 27.51 9.32
N VAL A 118 10.45 27.92 10.54
CA VAL A 118 9.04 28.01 10.98
C VAL A 118 8.19 28.77 9.96
N ARG A 119 8.73 29.88 9.46
CA ARG A 119 8.10 30.71 8.43
C ARG A 119 7.70 29.88 7.20
N ASP A 120 8.66 29.22 6.56
CA ASP A 120 8.46 28.43 5.35
C ASP A 120 7.52 27.24 5.59
N ALA A 121 7.64 26.58 6.75
CA ALA A 121 6.77 25.47 7.13
C ALA A 121 5.30 25.90 7.25
N LEU A 122 5.03 27.09 7.80
CA LEU A 122 3.68 27.64 7.94
C LEU A 122 3.11 28.16 6.61
N ASP A 123 3.95 28.75 5.75
CA ASP A 123 3.59 29.12 4.37
C ASP A 123 3.04 27.94 3.57
N ILE A 124 3.54 26.74 3.87
CA ILE A 124 3.14 25.49 3.24
C ILE A 124 1.95 24.87 3.95
N ALA A 125 2.01 24.76 5.28
CA ALA A 125 1.00 24.07 6.08
C ALA A 125 -0.35 24.77 6.07
N VAL A 126 -0.40 26.09 6.26
CA VAL A 126 -1.66 26.82 6.45
C VAL A 126 -2.60 26.69 5.25
N PRO A 127 -2.15 26.87 3.99
CA PRO A 127 -3.01 26.68 2.82
C PRO A 127 -3.49 25.22 2.66
N VAL A 128 -2.64 24.24 2.99
CA VAL A 128 -2.99 22.81 2.94
C VAL A 128 -4.02 22.46 4.03
N MET A 129 -3.85 22.98 5.25
CA MET A 129 -4.81 22.80 6.35
C MET A 129 -6.16 23.44 6.01
N ALA A 130 -6.18 24.62 5.40
CA ALA A 130 -7.40 25.25 4.92
C ALA A 130 -8.11 24.41 3.84
N ALA A 131 -7.34 23.78 2.94
CA ALA A 131 -7.88 22.85 1.94
C ALA A 131 -8.51 21.60 2.59
N LEU A 132 -7.83 20.98 3.56
CA LEU A 132 -8.33 19.82 4.29
C LEU A 132 -9.60 20.16 5.08
N ALA A 133 -9.62 21.31 5.76
CA ALA A 133 -10.79 21.83 6.46
C ALA A 133 -11.98 22.05 5.50
N ALA A 134 -11.73 22.59 4.29
CA ALA A 134 -12.75 22.73 3.26
C ALA A 134 -13.29 21.40 2.72
N ALA A 135 -12.47 20.35 2.70
CA ALA A 135 -12.90 18.99 2.38
C ALA A 135 -13.72 18.36 3.51
N HIS A 136 -13.28 18.51 4.76
CA HIS A 136 -13.95 17.99 5.97
C HIS A 136 -15.38 18.53 6.12
N ARG A 137 -15.60 19.83 5.85
CA ARG A 137 -16.96 20.43 5.82
C ARG A 137 -17.93 19.78 4.83
N ARG A 138 -17.40 19.12 3.80
CA ARG A 138 -18.17 18.37 2.79
C ARG A 138 -18.24 16.87 3.11
N GLY A 139 -17.78 16.45 4.28
CA GLY A 139 -17.75 15.05 4.71
C GLY A 139 -16.63 14.23 4.07
N ILE A 140 -15.65 14.86 3.42
CA ILE A 140 -14.56 14.18 2.71
C ILE A 140 -13.35 14.12 3.63
N VAL A 141 -12.94 12.92 4.05
CA VAL A 141 -11.68 12.69 4.78
C VAL A 141 -10.62 12.21 3.80
N HIS A 142 -9.45 12.84 3.78
CA HIS A 142 -8.41 12.61 2.79
C HIS A 142 -7.65 11.28 3.01
N ARG A 143 -7.33 10.93 4.26
CA ARG A 143 -6.73 9.65 4.71
C ARG A 143 -5.34 9.28 4.16
N ASP A 144 -4.69 10.15 3.38
CA ASP A 144 -3.35 9.91 2.81
C ASP A 144 -2.54 11.21 2.71
N VAL A 145 -2.66 12.09 3.71
CA VAL A 145 -1.89 13.34 3.77
C VAL A 145 -0.41 13.00 4.04
N LYS A 146 0.48 13.40 3.13
CA LYS A 146 1.93 13.18 3.21
C LYS A 146 2.67 14.18 2.29
N PRO A 147 3.98 14.41 2.48
CA PRO A 147 4.73 15.38 1.69
C PRO A 147 4.69 15.12 0.17
N ALA A 148 4.66 13.87 -0.26
CA ALA A 148 4.55 13.52 -1.69
C ALA A 148 3.21 13.94 -2.34
N ASN A 149 2.16 14.14 -1.55
CA ASN A 149 0.84 14.59 -2.03
C ASN A 149 0.65 16.10 -1.89
N ILE A 150 1.69 16.83 -1.45
CA ILE A 150 1.71 18.30 -1.35
C ILE A 150 2.70 18.84 -2.38
N LEU A 151 2.18 19.42 -3.45
CA LEU A 151 2.99 20.03 -4.50
C LEU A 151 3.16 21.52 -4.24
N LEU A 152 4.40 22.00 -4.23
CA LEU A 152 4.70 23.43 -4.21
C LEU A 152 4.66 23.93 -5.65
N ALA A 153 3.46 24.29 -6.12
CA ALA A 153 3.22 24.73 -7.48
C ALA A 153 3.63 26.19 -7.66
N GLN A 154 4.39 26.48 -8.71
CA GLN A 154 4.78 27.80 -9.10
C GLN A 154 3.79 28.35 -10.13
N THR A 155 3.20 29.50 -9.84
CA THR A 155 2.39 30.24 -10.81
C THR A 155 3.27 30.83 -11.91
N ALA A 156 2.66 31.29 -13.01
CA ALA A 156 3.38 32.01 -14.07
C ALA A 156 4.08 33.28 -13.57
N SER A 157 3.60 33.88 -12.46
CA SER A 157 4.22 35.02 -11.78
C SER A 157 5.34 34.64 -10.80
N GLY A 158 5.70 33.36 -10.72
CA GLY A 158 6.77 32.86 -9.85
C GLY A 158 6.34 32.60 -8.41
N ILE A 159 5.07 32.82 -8.05
CA ILE A 159 4.53 32.63 -6.70
C ILE A 159 4.39 31.15 -6.41
N ILE A 160 4.95 30.70 -5.29
CA ILE A 160 4.78 29.32 -4.82
C ILE A 160 3.46 29.21 -4.07
N THR A 161 2.62 28.27 -4.52
CA THR A 161 1.30 27.93 -3.98
C THR A 161 1.27 26.44 -3.62
N PRO A 162 1.15 26.07 -2.34
CA PRO A 162 0.98 24.68 -1.94
C PRO A 162 -0.38 24.15 -2.42
N LYS A 163 -0.37 22.97 -3.06
CA LYS A 163 -1.57 22.28 -3.55
C LYS A 163 -1.58 20.81 -3.16
N LEU A 164 -2.72 20.31 -2.70
CA LEU A 164 -3.01 18.89 -2.54
C LEU A 164 -3.40 18.28 -3.88
N ILE A 165 -2.66 17.25 -4.32
CA ILE A 165 -2.78 16.70 -5.68
C ILE A 165 -3.50 15.35 -5.79
N ASP A 166 -3.63 14.60 -4.69
CA ASP A 166 -4.27 13.27 -4.69
C ASP A 166 -5.16 13.12 -3.46
N PHE A 167 -6.49 13.11 -3.63
CA PHE A 167 -7.43 12.82 -2.55
C PHE A 167 -7.53 11.30 -2.38
N GLY A 168 -6.92 10.77 -1.32
CA GLY A 168 -6.84 9.34 -1.00
C GLY A 168 -8.19 8.70 -0.62
N VAL A 169 -9.20 8.79 -1.48
CA VAL A 169 -10.57 8.32 -1.23
C VAL A 169 -10.66 6.82 -1.51
N ALA A 170 -10.00 6.03 -0.65
CA ALA A 170 -10.39 4.67 -0.25
C ALA A 170 -9.26 3.99 0.55
N LYS A 171 -9.31 4.13 1.87
CA LYS A 171 -8.71 3.14 2.79
C LYS A 171 -9.63 2.63 3.90
N LEU A 172 -10.95 2.89 3.85
CA LEU A 172 -11.98 2.09 4.56
C LEU A 172 -13.38 2.70 4.36
N LEU A 173 -14.15 2.15 3.43
CA LEU A 173 -15.59 1.96 3.59
C LEU A 173 -15.89 0.62 2.92
N SER A 174 -15.69 -0.45 3.68
CA SER A 174 -16.35 -1.74 3.49
C SER A 174 -17.84 -1.52 3.78
N GLY A 175 -18.51 -0.79 2.90
CA GLY A 175 -19.91 -0.37 3.02
C GLY A 175 -20.70 -0.65 1.74
N ASP A 176 -20.24 -1.63 0.96
CA ASP A 176 -21.02 -2.56 0.16
C ASP A 176 -20.01 -3.60 -0.37
N ARG A 177 -20.40 -4.88 -0.32
CA ARG A 177 -19.53 -6.07 -0.43
C ARG A 177 -18.37 -5.93 -1.46
N PRO A 178 -17.09 -5.96 -1.04
CA PRO A 178 -15.98 -6.09 -1.96
C PRO A 178 -15.56 -7.56 -2.11
N THR A 179 -15.63 -8.05 -3.34
CA THR A 179 -14.81 -9.17 -3.80
C THR A 179 -13.33 -8.80 -3.66
N GLN A 180 -12.63 -9.58 -2.82
CA GLN A 180 -11.17 -9.71 -2.76
C GLN A 180 -10.34 -8.42 -2.63
N THR A 181 -10.19 -7.94 -1.39
CA THR A 181 -8.87 -7.52 -0.91
C THR A 181 -8.53 -8.32 0.33
N GLN A 182 -7.37 -8.99 0.30
CA GLN A 182 -6.85 -9.78 1.42
C GLN A 182 -6.73 -8.91 2.68
N PRO A 183 -7.17 -9.39 3.86
CA PRO A 183 -6.89 -8.72 5.13
C PRO A 183 -5.37 -8.64 5.34
N GLY A 184 -4.83 -7.45 5.61
CA GLY A 184 -3.44 -7.26 6.05
C GLY A 184 -2.47 -6.59 5.07
N VAL A 185 -2.87 -6.24 3.84
CA VAL A 185 -2.02 -5.40 2.98
C VAL A 185 -2.18 -3.94 3.40
N LEU A 186 -1.25 -3.45 4.23
CA LEU A 186 -1.15 -2.02 4.55
C LEU A 186 -0.67 -1.26 3.30
N VAL A 187 -1.59 -0.87 2.43
CA VAL A 187 -1.29 0.01 1.30
C VAL A 187 -1.06 1.41 1.85
N GLY A 188 0.11 2.03 1.66
CA GLY A 188 0.40 3.43 1.99
C GLY A 188 1.77 3.69 2.60
N THR A 189 2.01 4.95 3.01
CA THR A 189 3.23 5.33 3.75
C THR A 189 2.92 5.36 5.25
N PRO A 190 3.19 4.26 6.01
CA PRO A 190 2.73 4.08 7.39
C PRO A 190 3.16 5.18 8.35
N CYS A 191 4.25 5.89 8.05
CA CYS A 191 4.78 6.96 8.90
C CYS A 191 3.83 8.14 9.09
N TYR A 192 2.85 8.32 8.20
CA TYR A 192 1.85 9.39 8.28
C TYR A 192 0.47 8.88 8.68
N MET A 193 0.28 7.57 8.85
CA MET A 193 -1.00 6.98 9.24
C MET A 193 -1.26 7.19 10.73
N SER A 194 -2.51 7.50 11.06
CA SER A 194 -2.97 7.53 12.44
C SER A 194 -3.04 6.12 13.07
N PRO A 195 -2.94 5.99 14.40
CA PRO A 195 -3.15 4.73 15.11
C PRO A 195 -4.39 3.94 14.66
N GLU A 196 -5.54 4.61 14.53
CA GLU A 196 -6.80 3.99 14.11
C GLU A 196 -6.78 3.51 12.65
N GLN A 197 -6.04 4.19 11.77
CA GLN A 197 -5.81 3.73 10.39
C GLN A 197 -4.95 2.46 10.36
N LEU A 198 -3.94 2.37 11.23
CA LEU A 198 -3.07 1.19 11.34
C LEU A 198 -3.77 0.00 11.97
N LEU A 199 -4.70 0.25 12.89
CA LEU A 199 -5.52 -0.78 13.55
C LEU A 199 -6.74 -1.21 12.71
N ALA A 200 -6.94 -0.61 11.53
CA ALA A 200 -8.07 -0.86 10.65
C ALA A 200 -9.43 -0.71 11.36
N GLU A 201 -9.59 0.31 12.21
CA GLU A 201 -10.87 0.60 12.86
C GLU A 201 -11.96 0.94 11.82
N ASP A 202 -13.20 0.50 12.05
CA ASP A 202 -14.33 0.70 11.13
C ASP A 202 -14.73 2.19 10.96
N GLN A 203 -14.35 3.05 11.92
CA GLN A 203 -14.74 4.46 11.95
C GLN A 203 -13.51 5.38 11.98
N ILE A 204 -13.03 5.74 10.79
CA ILE A 204 -11.96 6.72 10.58
C ILE A 204 -12.57 8.07 10.21
N ASP A 205 -12.52 9.02 11.15
CA ASP A 205 -13.01 10.39 10.99
C ASP A 205 -11.90 11.37 10.57
N GLN A 206 -12.24 12.66 10.49
CA GLN A 206 -11.34 13.74 10.09
C GLN A 206 -10.07 13.90 10.95
N ARG A 207 -10.04 13.35 12.17
CA ARG A 207 -8.89 13.43 13.09
C ARG A 207 -7.72 12.55 12.64
N ALA A 208 -7.94 11.66 11.68
CA ALA A 208 -6.87 10.96 10.98
C ALA A 208 -6.03 11.92 10.11
N ASP A 209 -6.66 12.89 9.44
CA ASP A 209 -5.93 13.91 8.66
C ASP A 209 -5.22 14.91 9.57
N VAL A 210 -5.81 15.23 10.72
CA VAL A 210 -5.16 16.05 11.77
C VAL A 210 -3.85 15.42 12.22
N TRP A 211 -3.85 14.11 12.50
CA TRP A 211 -2.63 13.36 12.83
C TRP A 211 -1.61 13.45 11.71
N ALA A 212 -2.01 13.12 10.48
CA ALA A 212 -1.11 13.08 9.34
C ALA A 212 -0.47 14.46 9.07
N MET A 213 -1.26 15.54 9.18
CA MET A 213 -0.75 16.92 9.07
C MET A 213 0.20 17.28 10.22
N GLY A 214 -0.06 16.78 11.43
CA GLY A 214 0.86 16.90 12.57
C GLY A 214 2.22 16.24 12.30
N VAL A 215 2.23 15.07 11.66
CA VAL A 215 3.46 14.38 11.24
C VAL A 215 4.21 15.21 10.19
N VAL A 216 3.51 15.75 9.18
CA VAL A 216 4.10 16.60 8.13
C VAL A 216 4.71 17.87 8.74
N LEU A 217 4.00 18.57 9.62
CA LEU A 217 4.51 19.76 10.32
C LEU A 217 5.74 19.45 11.18
N TYR A 218 5.71 18.33 11.93
CA TYR A 218 6.86 17.89 12.70
C TYR A 218 8.06 17.64 11.79
N GLU A 219 7.88 16.93 10.67
CA GLU A 219 8.96 16.61 9.74
C GLU A 219 9.55 17.85 9.08
N MET A 220 8.70 18.81 8.67
CA MET A 220 9.17 20.09 8.14
C MET A 220 10.07 20.81 9.14
N LEU A 221 9.72 20.85 10.42
CA LEU A 221 10.47 21.60 11.43
C LEU A 221 11.69 20.83 11.97
N ALA A 222 11.59 19.51 12.12
CA ALA A 222 12.65 18.68 12.67
C ALA A 222 13.63 18.16 11.61
N GLY A 223 13.25 18.20 10.32
CA GLY A 223 14.00 17.58 9.22
C GLY A 223 14.01 16.05 9.25
N ARG A 224 13.18 15.45 10.12
CA ARG A 224 12.98 14.01 10.29
C ARG A 224 11.59 13.74 10.83
N ARG A 225 11.03 12.57 10.53
CA ARG A 225 9.69 12.18 10.98
C ARG A 225 9.66 11.94 12.50
N PRO A 226 8.51 12.17 13.18
CA PRO A 226 8.36 11.86 14.60
C PRO A 226 8.41 10.35 14.85
N PHE A 227 7.83 9.58 13.91
CA PHE A 227 7.84 8.13 13.91
C PHE A 227 8.53 7.65 12.65
N ASP A 228 9.68 7.02 12.81
CA ASP A 228 10.49 6.51 11.71
C ASP A 228 11.10 5.15 12.05
N GLY A 229 11.42 4.38 11.04
CA GLY A 229 11.93 3.02 11.16
C GLY A 229 12.36 2.47 9.80
N ALA A 230 13.35 1.58 9.81
CA ALA A 230 13.77 0.83 8.63
C ALA A 230 12.67 -0.13 8.15
N LEU A 231 11.82 -0.57 9.08
CA LEU A 231 10.69 -1.47 8.85
C LEU A 231 9.35 -0.80 9.17
N VAL A 232 8.29 -1.13 8.43
CA VAL A 232 6.92 -0.63 8.67
C VAL A 232 6.47 -0.93 10.10
N GLN A 233 6.88 -2.07 10.62
CA GLN A 233 6.59 -2.55 11.97
C GLN A 233 7.19 -1.65 13.05
N GLU A 234 8.42 -1.14 12.85
CA GLU A 234 9.07 -0.22 13.77
C GLU A 234 8.30 1.10 13.84
N VAL A 235 7.85 1.58 12.68
CA VAL A 235 6.99 2.77 12.58
C VAL A 235 5.66 2.54 13.30
N CYS A 236 4.99 1.41 13.08
CA CYS A 236 3.75 1.07 13.78
C CYS A 236 3.95 0.98 15.30
N VAL A 237 5.05 0.40 15.77
CA VAL A 237 5.38 0.33 17.20
C VAL A 237 5.69 1.71 17.76
N ALA A 238 6.41 2.56 17.02
CA ALA A 238 6.71 3.92 17.44
C ALA A 238 5.41 4.75 17.58
N ILE A 239 4.51 4.64 16.60
CA ILE A 239 3.17 5.25 16.63
C ILE A 239 2.36 4.70 17.81
N ALA A 240 2.34 3.37 17.99
CA ALA A 240 1.63 2.72 19.08
C ALA A 240 2.23 3.05 20.46
N ARG A 241 3.50 3.44 20.58
CA ARG A 241 4.10 3.90 21.84
C ARG A 241 3.87 5.39 22.08
N GLY A 242 3.65 6.17 21.02
CA GLY A 242 3.50 7.63 21.09
C GLY A 242 4.77 8.33 21.55
N GLN A 243 5.93 7.68 21.38
CA GLN A 243 7.23 8.22 21.78
C GLN A 243 7.96 8.74 20.55
N PHE A 244 8.23 10.04 20.54
CA PHE A 244 9.01 10.71 19.50
C PHE A 244 9.91 11.76 20.15
N ALA A 245 10.98 12.14 19.44
CA ALA A 245 11.92 13.11 19.97
C ALA A 245 11.24 14.47 20.21
N ALA A 246 11.60 15.16 21.28
CA ALA A 246 10.99 16.45 21.59
C ALA A 246 11.40 17.49 20.53
N LEU A 247 10.41 18.03 19.80
CA LEU A 247 10.58 19.05 18.77
C LEU A 247 11.31 20.30 19.30
N GLY A 248 11.05 20.70 20.55
CA GLY A 248 11.76 21.82 21.19
C GLY A 248 13.29 21.65 21.31
N SER A 249 13.79 20.40 21.22
CA SER A 249 15.25 20.15 21.17
C SER A 249 15.82 20.15 19.74
N LEU A 250 14.97 19.97 18.72
CA LEU A 250 15.33 19.85 17.30
C LEU A 250 15.06 21.13 16.49
N ALA A 251 14.11 21.93 16.95
CA ALA A 251 13.70 23.22 16.40
C ALA A 251 13.52 24.21 17.55
N LYS A 252 14.63 24.69 18.11
CA LYS A 252 14.65 25.61 19.26
C LYS A 252 14.00 26.96 18.94
N GLU A 253 13.97 27.31 17.66
CA GLU A 253 13.35 28.50 17.08
C GLU A 253 11.82 28.39 16.98
N ALA A 254 11.23 27.20 17.18
CA ALA A 254 9.79 27.02 17.11
C ALA A 254 9.11 27.54 18.40
N PRO A 255 8.11 28.43 18.30
CA PRO A 255 7.37 28.89 19.47
C PRO A 255 6.71 27.72 20.22
N ASP A 256 6.70 27.77 21.56
CA ASP A 256 6.13 26.70 22.39
C ASP A 256 4.66 26.41 22.06
N GLY A 257 3.90 27.44 21.68
CA GLY A 257 2.52 27.28 21.26
C GLY A 257 2.37 26.43 19.99
N LEU A 258 3.27 26.62 19.00
CA LEU A 258 3.33 25.79 17.79
C LEU A 258 3.65 24.34 18.13
N VAL A 259 4.64 24.12 18.99
CA VAL A 259 5.05 22.78 19.44
C VAL A 259 3.90 22.07 20.15
N ARG A 260 3.19 22.77 21.06
CA ARG A 260 2.03 22.20 21.77
C ARG A 260 0.91 21.82 20.80
N ALA A 261 0.59 22.66 19.82
CA ALA A 261 -0.44 22.38 18.83
C ALA A 261 -0.09 21.11 18.01
N ILE A 262 1.17 20.97 17.58
CA ILE A 262 1.65 19.77 16.86
C ILE A 262 1.56 18.52 17.75
N TYR A 263 1.96 18.61 19.02
CA TYR A 263 1.90 17.45 19.93
C TYR A 263 0.47 16.99 20.20
N GLN A 264 -0.47 17.93 20.33
CA GLN A 264 -1.88 17.58 20.47
C GLN A 264 -2.41 16.90 19.19
N ALA A 265 -2.00 17.33 18.00
CA ALA A 265 -2.33 16.62 16.76
C ALA A 265 -1.76 15.19 16.72
N LEU A 266 -0.60 14.97 17.35
CA LEU A 266 0.07 13.67 17.49
C LEU A 266 -0.33 12.88 18.74
N ALA A 267 -1.43 13.27 19.42
CA ALA A 267 -1.95 12.50 20.54
C ALA A 267 -2.43 11.12 20.06
N ARG A 268 -2.02 10.05 20.73
CA ARG A 268 -2.36 8.67 20.31
C ARG A 268 -3.87 8.45 20.25
N ARG A 269 -4.56 8.90 21.29
CA ARG A 269 -6.01 8.79 21.44
C ARG A 269 -6.69 9.86 20.60
N LYS A 270 -7.58 9.45 19.69
CA LYS A 270 -8.27 10.38 18.78
C LYS A 270 -9.14 11.41 19.51
N ASP A 271 -9.61 11.10 20.72
CA ASP A 271 -10.34 12.02 21.61
C ASP A 271 -9.47 13.11 22.25
N GLU A 272 -8.15 12.93 22.28
CA GLU A 272 -7.19 13.92 22.82
C GLU A 272 -6.64 14.85 21.72
N ARG A 273 -6.87 14.53 20.44
CA ARG A 273 -6.46 15.37 19.31
C ARG A 273 -7.37 16.58 19.14
N HIS A 274 -6.94 17.54 18.33
CA HIS A 274 -7.82 18.60 17.83
C HIS A 274 -9.04 17.97 17.17
N GLU A 275 -10.22 18.49 17.51
CA GLU A 275 -11.49 17.90 17.07
C GLU A 275 -11.70 17.95 15.56
N SER A 276 -11.05 18.91 14.89
CA SER A 276 -11.08 19.13 13.45
C SER A 276 -9.80 19.79 12.95
N MET A 277 -9.62 19.84 11.62
CA MET A 277 -8.49 20.56 11.02
C MET A 277 -8.56 22.07 11.27
N GLU A 278 -9.77 22.63 11.36
CA GLU A 278 -10.02 24.00 11.79
C GLU A 278 -9.51 24.27 13.20
N ALA A 279 -9.88 23.42 14.15
CA ALA A 279 -9.43 23.56 15.53
C ALA A 279 -7.90 23.46 15.63
N PHE A 280 -7.28 22.59 14.82
CA PHE A 280 -5.83 22.51 14.74
C PHE A 280 -5.20 23.78 14.15
N LEU A 281 -5.79 24.32 13.07
CA LEU A 281 -5.35 25.56 12.45
C LEU A 281 -5.49 26.76 13.40
N ASP A 282 -6.61 26.86 14.12
CA ASP A 282 -6.88 27.92 15.09
C ASP A 282 -5.91 27.86 16.27
N ALA A 283 -5.64 26.65 16.80
CA ALA A 283 -4.64 26.44 17.85
C ALA A 283 -3.23 26.82 17.39
N LEU A 284 -2.89 26.55 16.12
CA LEU A 284 -1.62 26.95 15.52
C LEU A 284 -1.51 28.48 15.38
N LEU A 285 -2.55 29.14 14.86
CA LEU A 285 -2.53 30.58 14.57
C LEU A 285 -2.71 31.45 15.82
N SER A 286 -3.34 30.93 16.87
CA SER A 286 -3.59 31.64 18.14
C SER A 286 -2.49 31.38 19.19
N ALA A 287 -1.43 30.66 18.83
CA ALA A 287 -0.39 30.29 19.77
C ALA A 287 0.49 31.50 20.15
N PRO A 288 0.67 31.80 21.46
CA PRO A 288 1.51 32.91 21.91
C PRO A 288 2.94 32.80 21.37
N GLY A 289 3.48 33.92 20.88
CA GLY A 289 4.81 33.99 20.25
C GLY A 289 4.81 33.80 18.72
N LEU A 290 3.70 33.39 18.09
CA LEU A 290 3.57 33.47 16.63
C LEU A 290 3.26 34.87 16.13
N GLU A 291 2.73 35.77 16.95
CA GLU A 291 2.28 37.12 16.56
C GLU A 291 3.42 37.97 15.95
N GLU A 292 4.64 37.90 16.52
CA GLU A 292 5.84 38.55 15.97
C GLU A 292 6.43 37.82 14.75
N THR A 293 6.17 36.51 14.62
CA THR A 293 6.76 35.64 13.58
C THR A 293 5.85 35.48 12.35
N CYS A 294 4.55 35.73 12.49
CA CYS A 294 3.49 35.41 11.51
C CYS A 294 2.67 36.60 11.04
N GLY A 295 3.06 37.84 11.36
CA GLY A 295 2.40 39.05 10.79
C GLY A 295 2.28 39.00 9.26
N TRP A 296 3.30 38.44 8.60
CA TRP A 296 3.34 38.22 7.16
C TRP A 296 2.32 37.16 6.64
N LEU A 297 1.89 36.19 7.45
CA LEU A 297 0.84 35.23 7.07
C LEU A 297 -0.51 35.95 6.97
N VAL A 298 -0.74 36.95 7.82
CA VAL A 298 -1.91 37.84 7.76
C VAL A 298 -1.82 38.76 6.54
N GLU A 299 -0.64 39.33 6.24
CA GLU A 299 -0.40 40.15 5.04
C GLU A 299 -0.53 39.36 3.73
N ARG A 300 -0.07 38.10 3.71
CA ARG A 300 -0.01 37.25 2.52
C ARG A 300 -1.32 36.52 2.23
N HIS A 301 -2.05 36.08 3.24
CA HIS A 301 -3.30 35.33 3.08
C HIS A 301 -4.57 36.15 3.33
N GLY A 302 -4.48 37.33 3.96
CA GLY A 302 -5.58 38.28 4.13
C GLY A 302 -6.89 37.66 4.65
N GLU A 303 -8.03 38.29 4.36
CA GLU A 303 -9.37 37.81 4.72
C GLU A 303 -9.80 36.47 4.10
N LYS A 304 -8.94 35.82 3.32
CA LYS A 304 -9.26 34.57 2.60
C LYS A 304 -9.09 33.30 3.45
N LEU A 305 -8.80 33.43 4.75
CA LEU A 305 -8.85 32.31 5.71
C LEU A 305 -10.30 32.15 6.21
N PRO A 306 -11.04 31.10 5.81
CA PRO A 306 -12.50 31.02 5.98
C PRO A 306 -13.00 30.72 7.42
N TYR A 307 -12.18 30.94 8.46
CA TYR A 307 -12.46 30.47 9.83
C TYR A 307 -12.24 31.50 10.96
N ARG A 308 -12.02 32.78 10.68
CA ARG A 308 -12.00 33.80 11.75
C ARG A 308 -13.40 34.04 12.32
N ARG A 309 -13.85 33.20 13.26
CA ARG A 309 -14.90 33.60 14.22
C ARG A 309 -14.28 34.58 15.23
N HIS A 310 -14.55 35.86 15.01
CA HIS A 310 -14.50 36.96 15.97
C HIS A 310 -13.28 37.03 16.91
N HIS A 311 -12.13 37.50 16.39
CA HIS A 311 -11.14 38.18 17.23
C HIS A 311 -11.25 39.70 17.04
N PRO A 312 -11.60 40.49 18.07
CA PRO A 312 -12.04 41.89 17.96
C PRO A 312 -10.95 42.92 17.62
N ARG A 313 -9.73 42.49 17.25
CA ARG A 313 -8.59 43.40 16.98
C ARG A 313 -8.17 43.53 15.51
N TYR A 314 -8.69 42.73 14.57
CA TYR A 314 -8.17 42.71 13.18
C TYR A 314 -9.24 42.46 12.11
N ALA A 315 -10.21 43.38 11.99
CA ALA A 315 -11.17 43.39 10.89
C ALA A 315 -10.67 44.33 9.77
N VAL A 316 -10.46 43.82 8.54
CA VAL A 316 -10.17 44.66 7.37
C VAL A 316 -10.87 44.08 6.14
N HIS A 317 -12.15 44.43 5.97
CA HIS A 317 -13.02 43.99 4.89
C HIS A 317 -12.68 44.58 3.52
N TRP A 318 -12.59 43.73 2.48
CA TRP A 318 -12.84 44.15 1.10
C TRP A 318 -14.32 43.91 0.78
N SER A 319 -15.11 44.98 0.63
CA SER A 319 -16.50 44.90 0.15
C SER A 319 -16.69 45.75 -1.10
N CYS A 320 -17.10 45.14 -2.21
CA CYS A 320 -17.55 45.85 -3.41
C CYS A 320 -19.07 45.92 -3.37
N ASP A 321 -19.63 47.13 -3.36
CA ASP A 321 -21.07 47.36 -3.40
C ASP A 321 -21.44 47.80 -4.83
N VAL A 322 -22.01 46.90 -5.63
CA VAL A 322 -22.55 47.25 -6.96
C VAL A 322 -24.04 47.51 -6.83
N SER A 323 -24.50 48.68 -7.26
CA SER A 323 -25.92 49.02 -7.26
C SER A 323 -26.35 49.52 -8.63
N CYS A 324 -27.42 48.92 -9.17
CA CYS A 324 -28.12 49.38 -10.35
C CYS A 324 -29.57 49.68 -9.98
N ALA A 325 -30.14 50.75 -10.55
CA ALA A 325 -31.47 51.26 -10.23
C ALA A 325 -32.61 50.23 -10.40
N SER A 326 -32.38 49.12 -11.13
CA SER A 326 -33.40 48.10 -11.42
C SER A 326 -33.30 46.78 -10.63
N TRP A 327 -32.28 46.53 -9.78
CA TRP A 327 -32.02 45.16 -9.27
C TRP A 327 -31.54 45.03 -7.80
N GLY A 328 -31.30 46.12 -7.06
CA GLY A 328 -30.85 46.03 -5.65
C GLY A 328 -29.39 45.55 -5.45
N LYS A 329 -28.89 45.54 -4.19
CA LYS A 329 -27.49 45.23 -3.81
C LYS A 329 -27.12 43.76 -4.09
N VAL A 330 -25.95 43.52 -4.68
CA VAL A 330 -25.33 42.18 -4.85
C VAL A 330 -24.17 42.03 -3.85
N LEU A 331 -24.02 40.85 -3.23
CA LEU A 331 -23.34 40.68 -1.93
C LEU A 331 -21.98 39.95 -1.91
N GLU A 332 -21.34 39.55 -3.02
CA GLU A 332 -19.96 39.04 -2.93
C GLU A 332 -19.25 38.94 -4.29
N LEU A 333 -17.93 39.16 -4.31
CA LEU A 333 -17.11 39.22 -5.54
C LEU A 333 -16.08 38.08 -5.58
N VAL A 334 -16.17 37.24 -6.61
CA VAL A 334 -15.23 36.13 -6.87
C VAL A 334 -14.30 36.56 -8.02
N SER A 335 -13.12 37.09 -7.69
CA SER A 335 -12.04 37.48 -8.63
C SER A 335 -12.26 38.78 -9.44
N ALA A 336 -11.31 39.73 -9.34
CA ALA A 336 -11.30 40.98 -10.11
C ALA A 336 -10.09 41.01 -11.07
N ASN A 337 -10.36 41.14 -12.36
CA ASN A 337 -9.35 41.47 -13.37
C ASN A 337 -9.57 42.93 -13.77
N VAL A 338 -8.70 43.82 -13.30
CA VAL A 338 -8.70 45.25 -13.64
C VAL A 338 -7.65 45.45 -14.74
N SER A 339 -8.07 45.80 -15.95
CA SER A 339 -7.13 46.16 -17.03
C SER A 339 -7.59 47.43 -17.74
N ARG A 340 -6.62 48.10 -18.39
CA ARG A 340 -6.76 49.42 -19.04
C ARG A 340 -7.94 49.45 -20.01
N GLY A 341 -9.07 49.94 -19.52
CA GLY A 341 -10.32 50.06 -20.28
C GLY A 341 -11.55 49.37 -19.65
N GLY A 342 -11.49 48.86 -18.42
CA GLY A 342 -12.69 48.45 -17.68
C GLY A 342 -12.47 47.36 -16.62
N VAL A 343 -13.51 47.07 -15.84
CA VAL A 343 -13.53 46.00 -14.82
C VAL A 343 -14.46 44.89 -15.25
N PHE A 344 -14.01 43.64 -15.20
CA PHE A 344 -14.86 42.47 -15.42
C PHE A 344 -15.42 41.95 -14.09
N LEU A 345 -16.74 41.86 -13.97
CA LEU A 345 -17.46 41.42 -12.78
C LEU A 345 -18.17 40.09 -13.07
N LEU A 346 -17.91 39.07 -12.25
CA LEU A 346 -18.64 37.81 -12.34
C LEU A 346 -20.07 38.00 -11.84
N SER A 347 -21.05 37.51 -12.60
CA SER A 347 -22.45 37.54 -12.20
C SER A 347 -23.21 36.41 -12.89
N GLY A 348 -24.00 35.68 -12.12
CA GLY A 348 -24.95 34.69 -12.65
C GLY A 348 -26.11 35.32 -13.42
N ASN A 349 -26.28 36.64 -13.35
CA ASN A 349 -27.31 37.38 -14.08
C ASN A 349 -26.75 38.74 -14.54
N PRO A 350 -25.93 38.77 -15.61
CA PRO A 350 -25.25 39.99 -16.03
C PRO A 350 -26.22 40.99 -16.70
N PRO A 351 -26.09 42.30 -16.43
CA PRO A 351 -26.87 43.35 -17.11
C PRO A 351 -26.58 43.36 -18.61
N GLN A 352 -27.52 43.85 -19.43
CA GLN A 352 -27.33 43.90 -20.88
C GLN A 352 -26.17 44.85 -21.28
N PRO A 353 -25.46 44.57 -22.39
CA PRO A 353 -24.49 45.52 -22.95
C PRO A 353 -25.15 46.89 -23.19
N GLY A 354 -24.47 47.96 -22.81
CA GLY A 354 -24.93 49.34 -22.84
C GLY A 354 -25.59 49.83 -21.55
N ALA A 355 -25.90 48.95 -20.59
CA ALA A 355 -26.50 49.36 -19.33
C ALA A 355 -25.55 50.25 -18.52
N LYS A 356 -26.04 51.40 -18.04
CA LYS A 356 -25.30 52.27 -17.11
C LYS A 356 -25.30 51.65 -15.72
N VAL A 357 -24.12 51.55 -15.12
CA VAL A 357 -23.91 50.94 -13.81
C VAL A 357 -23.03 51.86 -12.95
N GLU A 358 -23.31 51.86 -11.64
CA GLU A 358 -22.47 52.51 -10.64
C GLU A 358 -21.82 51.42 -9.78
N VAL A 359 -20.49 51.45 -9.71
CA VAL A 359 -19.67 50.48 -9.00
C VAL A 359 -19.06 51.18 -7.80
N GLY A 360 -19.50 50.80 -6.59
CA GLY A 360 -18.93 51.26 -5.33
C GLY A 360 -17.74 50.39 -4.92
N LEU A 361 -16.58 51.01 -4.77
CA LEU A 361 -15.34 50.38 -4.33
C LEU A 361 -14.92 50.94 -2.98
N VAL A 362 -14.41 50.08 -2.11
CA VAL A 362 -13.73 50.49 -0.87
C VAL A 362 -12.28 50.06 -0.99
N LEU A 363 -11.36 51.03 -0.91
CA LEU A 363 -9.92 50.84 -1.00
C LEU A 363 -9.33 50.30 0.32
N PRO A 364 -8.11 49.73 0.30
CA PRO A 364 -7.47 49.13 1.49
C PRO A 364 -7.25 50.08 2.67
N ASP A 365 -7.15 51.38 2.41
CA ASP A 365 -7.02 52.45 3.41
C ASP A 365 -8.38 52.91 3.97
N GLY A 366 -9.47 52.30 3.51
CA GLY A 366 -10.85 52.64 3.88
C GLY A 366 -11.50 53.73 3.01
N ALA A 367 -10.78 54.29 2.04
CA ALA A 367 -11.35 55.29 1.13
C ALA A 367 -12.44 54.66 0.24
N ARG A 368 -13.57 55.35 0.09
CA ARG A 368 -14.70 54.87 -0.72
C ARG A 368 -14.78 55.63 -2.02
N MET A 369 -14.90 54.90 -3.11
CA MET A 369 -15.00 55.44 -4.46
C MET A 369 -16.26 54.92 -5.11
N ARG A 370 -16.89 55.74 -5.96
CA ARG A 370 -17.99 55.28 -6.81
C ARG A 370 -17.70 55.66 -8.23
N LEU A 371 -17.66 54.64 -9.08
CA LEU A 371 -17.32 54.79 -10.48
C LEU A 371 -18.55 54.51 -11.32
N ARG A 372 -18.88 55.45 -12.20
CA ARG A 372 -19.95 55.29 -13.17
C ARG A 372 -19.38 54.84 -14.50
N GLY A 373 -20.10 53.93 -15.15
CA GLY A 373 -19.68 53.35 -16.41
C GLY A 373 -20.82 52.66 -17.13
N ALA A 374 -20.51 52.12 -18.29
CA ALA A 374 -21.43 51.33 -19.08
C ALA A 374 -20.89 49.90 -19.26
N VAL A 375 -21.80 48.94 -19.24
CA VAL A 375 -21.49 47.55 -19.54
C VAL A 375 -21.09 47.46 -21.01
N VAL A 376 -19.84 47.15 -21.31
CA VAL A 376 -19.37 47.07 -22.70
C VAL A 376 -19.43 45.66 -23.27
N ARG A 377 -19.44 44.65 -22.40
CA ARG A 377 -19.48 43.24 -22.82
C ARG A 377 -20.14 42.39 -21.77
N VAL A 378 -20.93 41.42 -22.21
CA VAL A 378 -21.57 40.42 -21.34
C VAL A 378 -21.18 39.04 -21.83
N ILE A 379 -20.80 38.17 -20.90
CA ILE A 379 -20.56 36.76 -21.12
C ILE A 379 -21.68 36.02 -20.39
N GLY A 380 -22.66 35.54 -21.15
CA GLY A 380 -23.79 34.79 -20.62
C GLY A 380 -23.40 33.38 -20.17
N PRO A 381 -24.24 32.72 -19.35
CA PRO A 381 -23.97 31.39 -18.81
C PRO A 381 -23.81 30.29 -19.89
N GLU A 382 -24.34 30.49 -21.09
CA GLU A 382 -24.20 29.54 -22.20
C GLU A 382 -22.76 29.45 -22.75
N ALA A 383 -21.94 30.50 -22.55
CA ALA A 383 -20.52 30.51 -22.91
C ALA A 383 -19.65 29.67 -21.95
N ALA A 384 -20.20 29.14 -20.85
CA ALA A 384 -19.50 28.28 -19.89
C ALA A 384 -18.99 26.96 -20.51
N SER A 385 -19.56 26.53 -21.64
CA SER A 385 -19.06 25.42 -22.47
C SER A 385 -17.65 25.64 -23.03
N SER A 386 -17.15 26.89 -23.02
CA SER A 386 -15.81 27.28 -23.47
C SER A 386 -14.85 27.66 -22.34
N GLY A 387 -15.21 27.43 -21.08
CA GLY A 387 -14.35 27.66 -19.91
C GLY A 387 -14.26 29.11 -19.42
N ALA A 388 -15.08 30.02 -19.94
CA ALA A 388 -15.19 31.39 -19.41
C ALA A 388 -16.28 31.48 -18.33
N SER A 389 -15.98 32.12 -17.19
CA SER A 389 -16.97 32.38 -16.14
C SER A 389 -17.96 33.46 -16.58
N ALA A 390 -19.26 33.24 -16.34
CA ALA A 390 -20.31 34.20 -16.69
C ALA A 390 -20.14 35.51 -15.91
N GLY A 391 -20.25 36.64 -16.60
CA GLY A 391 -19.95 37.95 -16.05
C GLY A 391 -20.05 39.06 -17.09
N PHE A 392 -19.66 40.28 -16.72
CA PHE A 392 -19.76 41.43 -17.59
C PHE A 392 -18.62 42.43 -17.36
N ALA A 393 -18.16 43.04 -18.45
CA ALA A 393 -17.17 44.10 -18.45
C ALA A 393 -17.85 45.47 -18.35
N VAL A 394 -17.37 46.33 -17.46
CA VAL A 394 -17.79 47.72 -17.33
C VAL A 394 -16.65 48.62 -17.78
N HIS A 395 -16.90 49.48 -18.76
CA HIS A 395 -16.01 50.59 -19.09
C HIS A 395 -16.48 51.82 -18.31
N PHE A 396 -15.58 52.43 -17.57
CA PHE A 396 -15.90 53.60 -16.75
C PHE A 396 -15.80 54.90 -17.56
N ASP A 397 -16.63 55.87 -17.20
CA ASP A 397 -16.68 57.16 -17.89
C ASP A 397 -15.34 57.90 -17.75
N GLN A 398 -14.92 58.65 -18.78
CA GLN A 398 -13.62 59.34 -18.81
C GLN A 398 -13.43 60.34 -17.67
N GLU A 399 -14.51 60.82 -17.05
CA GLU A 399 -14.48 61.71 -15.89
C GLU A 399 -13.84 61.06 -14.66
N HIS A 400 -13.75 59.74 -14.60
CA HIS A 400 -13.10 58.99 -13.51
C HIS A 400 -11.62 58.63 -13.80
N ALA A 401 -10.98 59.28 -14.78
CA ALA A 401 -9.61 58.95 -15.19
C ALA A 401 -8.59 59.03 -14.05
N THR A 402 -8.75 59.95 -13.10
CA THR A 402 -7.86 60.09 -11.94
C THR A 402 -8.05 58.93 -10.96
N GLU A 403 -9.30 58.60 -10.63
CA GLU A 403 -9.67 57.46 -9.80
C GLU A 403 -9.20 56.12 -10.38
N LEU A 404 -9.32 55.96 -11.71
CA LEU A 404 -8.85 54.79 -12.43
C LEU A 404 -7.32 54.70 -12.43
N SER A 405 -6.62 55.85 -12.51
CA SER A 405 -5.17 55.90 -12.37
C SER A 405 -4.71 55.51 -10.95
N VAL A 406 -5.45 55.91 -9.91
CA VAL A 406 -5.21 55.46 -8.53
C VAL A 406 -5.41 53.94 -8.42
N LEU A 407 -6.49 53.38 -9.00
CA LEU A 407 -6.70 51.94 -9.01
C LEU A 407 -5.61 51.19 -9.79
N GLU A 408 -5.15 51.73 -10.92
CA GLU A 408 -4.00 51.20 -11.66
C GLU A 408 -2.72 51.27 -10.85
N GLN A 409 -2.48 52.34 -10.09
CA GLN A 409 -1.31 52.48 -9.22
C GLN A 409 -1.35 51.54 -8.02
N VAL A 410 -2.52 51.35 -7.40
CA VAL A 410 -2.71 50.36 -6.32
C VAL A 410 -2.53 48.94 -6.87
N ALA A 411 -3.09 48.64 -8.05
CA ALA A 411 -2.90 47.36 -8.73
C ALA A 411 -1.43 47.14 -9.16
N ALA A 412 -0.74 48.20 -9.60
CA ALA A 412 0.67 48.17 -9.98
C ALA A 412 1.63 48.11 -8.78
N ALA A 413 1.29 48.73 -7.64
CA ALA A 413 2.02 48.58 -6.38
C ALA A 413 1.95 47.13 -5.85
N HIS A 414 0.89 46.40 -6.22
CA HIS A 414 0.77 44.96 -6.02
C HIS A 414 1.37 44.12 -7.18
N GLN A 415 2.00 44.75 -8.18
CA GLN A 415 2.69 44.12 -9.32
C GLN A 415 4.12 44.70 -9.51
N SER A 416 5.01 44.43 -8.52
CA SER A 416 6.50 44.35 -8.58
C SER A 416 7.37 45.65 -8.55
N PRO A 417 8.69 45.60 -8.20
CA PRO A 417 9.51 44.59 -7.48
C PRO A 417 10.38 45.19 -6.34
N GLY A 418 10.70 44.40 -5.30
CA GLY A 418 11.60 44.82 -4.23
C GLY A 418 12.12 43.65 -3.42
N TYR A 419 12.97 42.83 -4.02
CA TYR A 419 13.84 41.92 -3.28
C TYR A 419 15.24 42.08 -3.84
N GLU A 420 16.13 42.64 -3.03
CA GLU A 420 17.55 42.66 -3.30
C GLU A 420 18.04 41.22 -3.54
N ALA A 421 18.90 41.08 -4.54
CA ALA A 421 19.55 39.82 -4.85
C ALA A 421 20.25 39.27 -3.61
N LEU A 422 19.89 38.05 -3.21
CA LEU A 422 20.74 37.24 -2.36
C LEU A 422 22.14 37.17 -3.02
N PRO A 423 23.23 37.40 -2.27
CA PRO A 423 24.56 37.41 -2.84
C PRO A 423 24.86 36.08 -3.56
N GLU A 424 25.44 36.19 -4.76
CA GLU A 424 25.86 35.09 -5.67
C GLU A 424 26.75 34.00 -5.02
N ALA A 425 27.16 34.19 -3.76
CA ALA A 425 27.82 33.18 -2.94
C ALA A 425 26.92 32.03 -2.47
N VAL A 426 25.59 32.10 -2.65
CA VAL A 426 24.64 31.05 -2.22
C VAL A 426 24.27 30.07 -3.35
N LEU A 427 24.61 30.36 -4.61
CA LEU A 427 24.24 29.51 -5.76
C LEU A 427 25.37 29.24 -6.77
N ALA A 428 26.61 29.63 -6.51
CA ALA A 428 27.74 29.19 -7.33
C ALA A 428 28.16 27.74 -6.97
N PRO A 429 28.31 26.82 -7.94
CA PRO A 429 28.91 25.52 -7.69
C PRO A 429 30.38 25.74 -7.29
N ARG A 430 30.75 25.42 -6.05
CA ARG A 430 32.15 25.14 -5.76
C ARG A 430 32.56 23.98 -6.67
N SER A 431 33.65 24.17 -7.42
CA SER A 431 34.28 23.11 -8.20
C SER A 431 34.25 21.82 -7.39
N PRO A 432 33.68 20.74 -7.95
CA PRO A 432 33.68 19.48 -7.25
C PRO A 432 35.15 19.10 -7.02
N ALA A 433 35.53 18.85 -5.77
CA ALA A 433 36.45 17.73 -5.56
C ALA A 433 35.80 16.58 -6.33
N ALA A 434 36.53 16.06 -7.32
CA ALA A 434 36.02 15.21 -8.39
C ALA A 434 34.76 14.43 -7.93
N PRO A 435 33.59 14.68 -8.53
CA PRO A 435 32.43 13.90 -8.16
C PRO A 435 32.80 12.46 -8.47
N GLU A 436 32.71 11.57 -7.46
CA GLU A 436 32.48 10.17 -7.81
C GLU A 436 31.29 10.17 -8.79
N PRO A 437 31.45 9.53 -9.95
CA PRO A 437 30.49 9.68 -11.03
C PRO A 437 29.09 9.31 -10.52
N LYS A 438 28.15 10.26 -10.62
CA LYS A 438 26.73 9.97 -10.47
C LYS A 438 26.40 8.81 -11.41
N PRO A 439 25.76 7.72 -10.92
CA PRO A 439 25.38 6.63 -11.79
C PRO A 439 24.42 7.19 -12.85
N ALA A 440 24.76 6.97 -14.11
CA ALA A 440 23.92 7.29 -15.26
C ALA A 440 22.52 6.69 -15.09
N PRO A 441 21.46 7.23 -15.74
CA PRO A 441 20.19 6.53 -15.83
C PRO A 441 20.48 5.11 -16.33
N GLN A 442 20.21 4.15 -15.46
CA GLN A 442 20.66 2.80 -15.67
C GLN A 442 19.94 2.26 -16.88
N SER A 443 20.71 1.92 -17.91
CA SER A 443 20.19 1.10 -19.01
C SER A 443 19.53 -0.15 -18.41
N PRO A 444 18.58 -0.79 -19.11
CA PRO A 444 18.05 -2.09 -18.71
C PRO A 444 19.14 -3.11 -18.34
N ARG A 445 20.35 -2.94 -18.89
CA ARG A 445 21.57 -3.69 -18.56
C ARG A 445 22.15 -3.37 -17.17
N ALA A 446 22.14 -2.11 -16.72
CA ALA A 446 22.61 -1.73 -15.38
C ALA A 446 21.59 -2.08 -14.27
N LEU A 447 20.28 -2.04 -14.56
CA LEU A 447 19.26 -2.60 -13.65
C LEU A 447 19.40 -4.14 -13.54
N ARG A 448 19.80 -4.78 -14.64
CA ARG A 448 20.23 -6.20 -14.71
C ARG A 448 21.60 -6.46 -14.06
N GLU A 449 22.35 -5.48 -13.58
CA GLU A 449 23.55 -5.72 -12.77
C GLU A 449 23.26 -5.58 -11.26
N GLN A 450 22.12 -4.96 -10.88
CA GLN A 450 21.79 -4.65 -9.48
C GLN A 450 20.89 -5.65 -8.73
N LEU A 451 20.14 -6.53 -9.43
CA LEU A 451 19.40 -7.61 -8.77
C LEU A 451 20.37 -8.69 -8.30
N ALA A 452 20.26 -9.13 -7.05
CA ALA A 452 21.08 -10.24 -6.54
C ALA A 452 20.83 -11.51 -7.37
N ASP A 453 21.88 -12.25 -7.74
CA ASP A 453 21.75 -13.53 -8.46
C ASP A 453 21.29 -14.68 -7.54
N ALA A 454 20.82 -14.34 -6.33
CA ALA A 454 20.38 -15.28 -5.31
C ALA A 454 18.96 -14.96 -4.86
N VAL A 455 18.13 -16.00 -4.77
CA VAL A 455 16.74 -15.92 -4.29
C VAL A 455 16.57 -16.57 -2.93
N GLY A 456 15.56 -16.16 -2.19
CA GLY A 456 15.06 -16.91 -1.03
C GLY A 456 13.91 -17.81 -1.46
N ILE A 457 13.98 -19.10 -1.16
CA ILE A 457 12.92 -20.06 -1.49
C ILE A 457 12.36 -20.63 -0.19
N ASP A 458 11.05 -20.51 -0.02
CA ASP A 458 10.32 -21.30 0.94
C ASP A 458 9.75 -22.54 0.25
N PHE A 459 10.36 -23.69 0.50
CA PHE A 459 9.91 -24.97 -0.05
C PHE A 459 8.96 -25.63 0.94
N GLY A 460 7.68 -25.24 0.91
CA GLY A 460 6.67 -25.71 1.84
C GLY A 460 5.96 -26.99 1.39
N THR A 461 5.31 -27.67 2.34
CA THR A 461 4.60 -28.95 2.10
C THR A 461 3.40 -28.78 1.16
N THR A 462 2.64 -27.69 1.31
CA THR A 462 1.40 -27.44 0.56
C THR A 462 1.56 -26.35 -0.51
N TYR A 463 2.22 -25.25 -0.15
CA TYR A 463 2.61 -24.19 -1.07
C TYR A 463 4.08 -23.88 -0.88
N SER A 464 4.72 -23.46 -1.97
CA SER A 464 6.08 -22.93 -1.99
C SER A 464 6.06 -21.50 -2.52
N SER A 465 7.07 -20.72 -2.15
CA SER A 465 7.20 -19.33 -2.60
C SER A 465 8.66 -18.93 -2.80
N VAL A 466 8.87 -17.86 -3.55
CA VAL A 466 10.20 -17.36 -3.88
C VAL A 466 10.27 -15.85 -3.72
N SER A 467 11.38 -15.33 -3.21
CA SER A 467 11.64 -13.91 -2.98
C SER A 467 13.00 -13.50 -3.52
N ILE A 468 13.15 -12.21 -3.80
CA ILE A 468 14.42 -11.64 -4.24
C ILE A 468 14.70 -10.33 -3.53
N ALA A 469 15.97 -10.10 -3.24
CA ALA A 469 16.45 -8.84 -2.72
C ALA A 469 16.64 -7.84 -3.86
N PHE A 470 16.07 -6.64 -3.69
CA PHE A 470 16.29 -5.51 -4.58
C PHE A 470 16.56 -4.26 -3.74
N LYS A 471 17.75 -3.69 -3.92
CA LYS A 471 18.30 -2.63 -3.06
C LYS A 471 18.37 -3.09 -1.59
N ASP A 472 17.68 -2.41 -0.69
CA ASP A 472 17.65 -2.69 0.75
C ASP A 472 16.35 -3.37 1.20
N ARG A 473 15.60 -3.97 0.27
CA ARG A 473 14.33 -4.65 0.55
C ARG A 473 14.26 -6.02 -0.11
N VAL A 474 13.43 -6.90 0.45
CA VAL A 474 13.14 -8.23 -0.10
C VAL A 474 11.68 -8.27 -0.53
N TYR A 475 11.44 -8.78 -1.72
CA TYR A 475 10.12 -8.85 -2.33
C TYR A 475 9.79 -10.28 -2.68
N PRO A 476 8.63 -10.80 -2.25
CA PRO A 476 8.08 -12.00 -2.84
C PRO A 476 7.85 -11.82 -4.34
N ILE A 477 8.20 -12.83 -5.11
CA ILE A 477 8.01 -12.87 -6.55
C ILE A 477 6.66 -13.49 -6.84
N CYS A 478 5.89 -12.85 -7.71
CA CYS A 478 4.63 -13.36 -8.21
C CYS A 478 4.79 -13.94 -9.62
N ASP A 479 3.97 -14.93 -9.94
CA ASP A 479 3.81 -15.42 -11.30
C ASP A 479 3.09 -14.40 -12.21
N ALA A 480 2.91 -14.76 -13.48
CA ALA A 480 2.23 -13.94 -14.47
C ALA A 480 0.79 -13.55 -14.08
N ARG A 481 0.13 -14.34 -13.22
CA ARG A 481 -1.22 -14.09 -12.70
C ARG A 481 -1.21 -13.40 -11.33
N GLN A 482 -0.09 -12.80 -10.93
CA GLN A 482 0.11 -12.11 -9.65
C GLN A 482 -0.06 -13.01 -8.42
N ARG A 483 0.21 -14.32 -8.55
CA ARG A 483 0.20 -15.25 -7.42
C ARG A 483 1.61 -15.42 -6.87
N SER A 484 1.80 -15.14 -5.59
CA SER A 484 3.09 -15.32 -4.88
C SER A 484 3.26 -16.72 -4.27
N LEU A 485 2.15 -17.46 -4.13
CA LEU A 485 2.12 -18.83 -3.64
C LEU A 485 1.92 -19.81 -4.80
N HIS A 486 2.75 -20.84 -4.81
CA HIS A 486 2.75 -21.89 -5.82
C HIS A 486 2.44 -23.24 -5.17
N PRO A 487 1.37 -23.94 -5.55
CA PRO A 487 1.07 -25.25 -4.99
C PRO A 487 2.26 -26.22 -5.14
N SER A 488 2.62 -26.91 -4.05
CA SER A 488 3.69 -27.92 -4.02
C SER A 488 3.18 -29.26 -4.57
N ILE A 489 2.79 -29.25 -5.84
CA ILE A 489 2.13 -30.37 -6.52
C ILE A 489 2.68 -30.54 -7.93
N VAL A 490 2.87 -31.80 -8.33
CA VAL A 490 3.38 -32.19 -9.65
C VAL A 490 2.47 -33.27 -10.22
N SER A 491 1.98 -33.07 -11.44
CA SER A 491 1.20 -34.04 -12.19
C SER A 491 2.05 -34.63 -13.31
N PHE A 492 1.91 -35.94 -13.55
CA PHE A 492 2.62 -36.69 -14.58
C PHE A 492 1.61 -37.25 -15.60
N PRO A 493 1.23 -36.44 -16.61
CA PRO A 493 0.30 -36.89 -17.64
C PRO A 493 0.88 -38.04 -18.46
N ARG A 494 0.01 -38.84 -19.11
CA ARG A 494 0.43 -39.92 -20.04
C ARG A 494 1.26 -39.41 -21.22
N HIS A 495 1.03 -38.17 -21.63
CA HIS A 495 1.67 -37.54 -22.78
C HIS A 495 2.20 -36.17 -22.39
N GLY A 496 3.44 -35.87 -22.78
CA GLY A 496 4.12 -34.62 -22.44
C GLY A 496 5.03 -34.74 -21.22
N GLY A 497 5.53 -33.59 -20.76
CA GLY A 497 6.38 -33.50 -19.57
C GLY A 497 5.58 -33.30 -18.28
N PRO A 498 6.28 -33.27 -17.12
CA PRO A 498 5.65 -32.97 -15.84
C PRO A 498 4.99 -31.58 -15.85
N VAL A 499 3.83 -31.50 -15.21
CA VAL A 499 3.09 -30.25 -14.98
C VAL A 499 3.23 -29.92 -13.49
N VAL A 500 3.43 -28.66 -13.13
CA VAL A 500 3.76 -28.25 -11.76
C VAL A 500 2.86 -27.11 -11.30
N GLY A 501 2.56 -27.03 -10.01
CA GLY A 501 1.88 -25.89 -9.41
C GLY A 501 0.40 -25.84 -9.72
N TRP A 502 -0.10 -24.66 -10.12
CA TRP A 502 -1.53 -24.43 -10.31
C TRP A 502 -2.16 -25.28 -11.40
N ASP A 503 -1.41 -25.61 -12.46
CA ASP A 503 -1.94 -26.45 -13.54
C ASP A 503 -2.01 -27.92 -13.09
N ALA A 504 -1.01 -28.41 -12.35
CA ALA A 504 -1.06 -29.73 -11.73
C ALA A 504 -2.18 -29.84 -10.69
N ARG A 505 -2.45 -28.74 -9.97
CA ARG A 505 -3.57 -28.64 -9.04
C ARG A 505 -4.92 -28.85 -9.72
N GLN A 506 -5.12 -28.31 -10.93
CA GLN A 506 -6.35 -28.56 -11.71
C GLN A 506 -6.44 -30.04 -12.13
N ARG A 507 -5.33 -30.63 -12.57
CA ARG A 507 -5.29 -32.05 -12.96
C ARG A 507 -5.54 -33.00 -11.79
N HIS A 508 -5.12 -32.64 -10.58
CA HIS A 508 -5.36 -33.47 -9.39
C HIS A 508 -6.85 -33.75 -9.14
N LEU A 509 -7.74 -32.85 -9.56
CA LEU A 509 -9.19 -33.02 -9.43
C LEU A 509 -9.73 -34.14 -10.32
N SER A 510 -9.02 -34.54 -11.38
CA SER A 510 -9.44 -35.57 -12.32
C SER A 510 -8.51 -36.79 -12.38
N GLU A 511 -7.23 -36.60 -12.08
CA GLU A 511 -6.15 -37.61 -12.20
C GLU A 511 -5.33 -37.69 -10.89
N PRO A 512 -5.95 -38.00 -9.73
CA PRO A 512 -5.26 -38.05 -8.44
C PRO A 512 -4.13 -39.11 -8.40
N GLU A 513 -4.29 -40.24 -9.09
CA GLU A 513 -3.32 -41.33 -9.18
C GLU A 513 -2.03 -40.96 -9.95
N ARG A 514 -2.06 -39.85 -10.68
CA ARG A 514 -0.92 -39.31 -11.45
C ARG A 514 -0.34 -38.04 -10.89
N THR A 515 -0.86 -37.57 -9.75
CA THR A 515 -0.56 -36.25 -9.24
C THR A 515 -0.05 -36.33 -7.82
N VAL A 516 1.22 -35.99 -7.65
CA VAL A 516 1.97 -36.07 -6.40
C VAL A 516 1.89 -34.73 -5.67
N ARG A 517 1.45 -34.76 -4.41
CA ARG A 517 1.42 -33.62 -3.48
C ARG A 517 2.16 -33.94 -2.18
N SER A 518 2.43 -32.93 -1.36
CA SER A 518 3.01 -33.09 -0.02
C SER A 518 4.33 -33.88 -0.01
N ILE A 519 5.10 -33.77 -1.11
CA ILE A 519 6.31 -34.57 -1.32
C ILE A 519 7.38 -34.32 -0.24
N LYS A 520 7.37 -33.14 0.38
CA LYS A 520 8.28 -32.78 1.48
C LYS A 520 8.23 -33.79 2.63
N ARG A 521 7.07 -34.44 2.85
CA ARG A 521 6.91 -35.50 3.85
C ARG A 521 7.72 -36.77 3.55
N LEU A 522 8.04 -37.05 2.28
CA LEU A 522 8.74 -38.26 1.83
C LEU A 522 10.24 -38.05 1.58
N LEU A 523 10.69 -36.81 1.44
CA LEU A 523 12.09 -36.51 1.13
C LEU A 523 13.03 -37.05 2.20
N GLY A 524 14.06 -37.78 1.78
CA GLY A 524 15.11 -38.29 2.67
C GLY A 524 14.66 -39.36 3.68
N ARG A 525 13.42 -39.86 3.59
CA ARG A 525 12.89 -40.88 4.50
C ARG A 525 13.07 -42.30 3.97
N SER A 526 13.10 -43.24 4.91
CA SER A 526 13.06 -44.67 4.63
C SER A 526 11.61 -45.13 4.48
N ILE A 527 11.35 -46.03 3.54
CA ILE A 527 10.04 -46.66 3.36
C ILE A 527 9.65 -47.53 4.57
N ASP A 528 10.61 -47.92 5.42
CA ASP A 528 10.35 -48.72 6.62
C ASP A 528 9.94 -47.89 7.84
N GLU A 529 9.93 -46.57 7.74
CA GLU A 529 9.65 -45.72 8.89
C GLU A 529 8.20 -45.99 9.39
N PRO A 530 7.99 -46.42 10.65
CA PRO A 530 6.66 -46.81 11.12
C PRO A 530 5.64 -45.68 11.06
N THR A 531 6.08 -44.45 11.36
CA THR A 531 5.27 -43.22 11.30
C THR A 531 4.78 -42.90 9.89
N LEU A 532 5.45 -43.44 8.86
CA LEU A 532 5.16 -43.17 7.45
C LEU A 532 4.13 -44.13 6.84
N GLN A 533 3.94 -45.32 7.44
CA GLN A 533 3.13 -46.40 6.83
C GLN A 533 1.68 -46.00 6.59
N GLY A 534 1.07 -45.30 7.55
CA GLY A 534 -0.31 -44.81 7.40
C GLY A 534 -0.44 -43.84 6.23
N TYR A 535 0.52 -42.94 6.05
CA TYR A 535 0.54 -42.01 4.93
C TYR A 535 0.76 -42.73 3.60
N LEU A 536 1.73 -43.65 3.51
CA LEU A 536 1.99 -44.42 2.28
C LEU A 536 0.75 -45.22 1.85
N GLY A 537 0.04 -45.82 2.79
CA GLY A 537 -1.20 -46.56 2.51
C GLY A 537 -2.37 -45.68 2.06
N SER A 538 -2.32 -44.37 2.33
CA SER A 538 -3.35 -43.40 1.93
C SER A 538 -3.11 -42.78 0.54
N LEU A 539 -1.92 -42.97 -0.05
CA LEU A 539 -1.58 -42.36 -1.33
C LEU A 539 -2.38 -43.00 -2.48
N PRO A 540 -2.81 -42.22 -3.49
CA PRO A 540 -3.57 -42.73 -4.62
C PRO A 540 -2.71 -43.50 -5.64
N TYR A 541 -1.44 -43.72 -5.34
CA TYR A 541 -0.46 -44.41 -6.17
C TYR A 541 0.44 -45.30 -5.31
N PRO A 542 0.95 -46.41 -5.85
CA PRO A 542 1.83 -47.30 -5.11
C PRO A 542 3.16 -46.64 -4.74
N THR A 543 3.74 -47.10 -3.65
CA THR A 543 5.12 -46.79 -3.28
C THR A 543 5.90 -48.09 -3.14
N VAL A 544 7.14 -48.09 -3.63
CA VAL A 544 8.00 -49.27 -3.68
C VAL A 544 9.34 -48.96 -3.01
N ARG A 545 9.99 -50.02 -2.52
CA ARG A 545 11.31 -49.93 -1.90
C ARG A 545 12.37 -49.65 -2.95
N GLY A 546 13.03 -48.50 -2.83
CA GLY A 546 14.20 -48.14 -3.63
C GLY A 546 15.53 -48.54 -2.97
N PRO A 547 16.65 -48.19 -3.61
CA PRO A 547 17.99 -48.39 -3.05
C PRO A 547 18.14 -47.75 -1.67
N GLY A 548 18.79 -48.45 -0.73
CA GLY A 548 18.98 -47.95 0.64
C GLY A 548 17.67 -47.76 1.41
N ASN A 549 16.63 -48.52 1.08
CA ASN A 549 15.29 -48.41 1.64
C ASN A 549 14.60 -47.06 1.39
N ALA A 550 15.05 -46.30 0.40
CA ALA A 550 14.39 -45.04 0.03
C ALA A 550 12.96 -45.28 -0.47
N VAL A 551 12.07 -44.33 -0.20
CA VAL A 551 10.73 -44.31 -0.81
C VAL A 551 10.86 -44.01 -2.30
N VAL A 552 10.25 -44.84 -3.15
CA VAL A 552 10.08 -44.59 -4.58
C VAL A 552 8.59 -44.59 -4.91
N LEU A 553 8.12 -43.55 -5.59
CA LEU A 553 6.75 -43.44 -6.06
C LEU A 553 6.62 -44.20 -7.38
N GLN A 554 5.55 -44.96 -7.55
CA GLN A 554 5.27 -45.67 -8.79
C GLN A 554 4.09 -45.00 -9.49
N ILE A 555 4.37 -44.12 -10.46
CA ILE A 555 3.32 -43.46 -11.26
C ILE A 555 3.22 -44.18 -12.59
N ASP A 556 2.15 -44.95 -12.77
CA ASP A 556 2.05 -46.01 -13.78
C ASP A 556 3.28 -46.93 -13.77
N ASP A 557 3.99 -47.04 -14.89
CA ASP A 557 5.20 -47.82 -15.06
C ASP A 557 6.48 -47.01 -14.78
N THR A 558 6.37 -45.75 -14.33
CA THR A 558 7.51 -44.86 -14.09
C THR A 558 7.87 -44.77 -12.60
N PRO A 559 9.05 -45.27 -12.18
CA PRO A 559 9.55 -45.05 -10.84
C PRO A 559 10.07 -43.60 -10.68
N LEU A 560 9.59 -42.91 -9.66
CA LEU A 560 9.94 -41.51 -9.36
C LEU A 560 10.44 -41.37 -7.92
N ALA A 561 11.63 -40.82 -7.77
CA ALA A 561 12.19 -40.49 -6.47
C ALA A 561 11.58 -39.18 -5.93
N PRO A 562 11.30 -39.07 -4.62
CA PRO A 562 10.83 -37.81 -4.02
C PRO A 562 11.67 -36.58 -4.35
N VAL A 563 12.98 -36.75 -4.48
CA VAL A 563 13.93 -35.69 -4.85
C VAL A 563 13.66 -35.14 -6.25
N GLN A 564 13.27 -35.99 -7.22
CA GLN A 564 12.91 -35.56 -8.57
C GLN A 564 11.65 -34.69 -8.57
N VAL A 565 10.63 -35.10 -7.83
CA VAL A 565 9.38 -34.34 -7.68
C VAL A 565 9.64 -33.00 -6.99
N ALA A 566 10.48 -32.97 -5.96
CA ALA A 566 10.88 -31.73 -5.30
C ALA A 566 11.66 -30.78 -6.24
N ALA A 567 12.52 -31.33 -7.11
CA ALA A 567 13.26 -30.56 -8.10
C ALA A 567 12.34 -29.87 -9.12
N GLU A 568 11.23 -30.51 -9.52
CA GLU A 568 10.22 -29.88 -10.40
C GLU A 568 9.57 -28.65 -9.73
N ILE A 569 9.26 -28.73 -8.44
CA ILE A 569 8.67 -27.62 -7.66
C ILE A 569 9.68 -26.48 -7.52
N ILE A 570 10.93 -26.79 -7.12
CA ILE A 570 11.99 -25.78 -7.00
C ILE A 570 12.30 -25.16 -8.36
N GLY A 571 12.28 -25.96 -9.44
CA GLY A 571 12.45 -25.51 -10.82
C GLY A 571 11.36 -24.55 -11.27
N LEU A 572 10.09 -24.78 -10.88
CA LEU A 572 9.00 -23.83 -11.11
C LEU A 572 9.28 -22.48 -10.44
N LEU A 573 9.74 -22.50 -9.19
CA LEU A 573 10.06 -21.27 -8.45
C LEU A 573 11.23 -20.51 -9.08
N ARG A 574 12.30 -21.21 -9.47
CA ARG A 574 13.41 -20.62 -10.22
C ARG A 574 12.90 -19.98 -11.51
N LYS A 575 12.18 -20.72 -12.35
CA LYS A 575 11.61 -20.21 -13.61
C LYS A 575 10.70 -19.01 -13.41
N THR A 576 9.94 -18.99 -12.31
CA THR A 576 9.09 -17.85 -11.95
C THR A 576 9.96 -16.63 -11.65
N ALA A 577 11.03 -16.79 -10.87
CA ALA A 577 11.98 -15.73 -10.59
C ALA A 577 12.70 -15.24 -11.85
N GLU A 578 13.16 -16.15 -12.70
CA GLU A 578 13.82 -15.83 -13.98
C GLU A 578 12.90 -15.05 -14.91
N SER A 579 11.65 -15.51 -15.07
CA SER A 579 10.65 -14.85 -15.90
C SER A 579 10.32 -13.44 -15.40
N ARG A 580 10.31 -13.25 -14.07
CA ARG A 580 9.98 -11.95 -13.47
C ARG A 580 11.14 -10.96 -13.51
N THR A 581 12.36 -11.45 -13.33
CA THR A 581 13.57 -10.63 -13.26
C THR A 581 14.24 -10.41 -14.62
N GLY A 582 13.95 -11.28 -15.60
CA GLY A 582 14.64 -11.32 -16.88
C GLY A 582 16.11 -11.74 -16.77
N LYS A 583 16.47 -12.43 -15.68
CA LYS A 583 17.81 -12.94 -15.37
C LYS A 583 17.79 -14.44 -15.16
N GLU A 584 18.91 -15.08 -15.44
CA GLU A 584 19.17 -16.44 -14.96
C GLU A 584 19.39 -16.41 -13.45
N ILE A 585 18.77 -17.35 -12.72
CA ILE A 585 18.88 -17.47 -11.27
C ILE A 585 19.69 -18.73 -10.95
N LEU A 586 20.90 -18.53 -10.44
CA LEU A 586 21.86 -19.63 -10.23
C LEU A 586 21.98 -20.05 -8.77
N ARG A 587 21.62 -19.18 -7.82
CA ARG A 587 21.88 -19.38 -6.39
C ARG A 587 20.61 -19.22 -5.58
N ALA A 588 20.50 -19.95 -4.47
CA ALA A 588 19.35 -19.81 -3.57
C ALA A 588 19.69 -20.09 -2.10
N VAL A 589 18.97 -19.45 -1.20
CA VAL A 589 18.80 -19.89 0.20
C VAL A 589 17.45 -20.56 0.31
N LEU A 590 17.40 -21.78 0.83
CA LEU A 590 16.16 -22.54 0.99
C LEU A 590 15.81 -22.69 2.48
N SER A 591 14.53 -22.55 2.82
CA SER A 591 14.02 -22.86 4.15
C SER A 591 13.90 -24.39 4.35
N VAL A 592 14.20 -24.85 5.57
CA VAL A 592 13.94 -26.23 6.02
C VAL A 592 13.47 -26.26 7.48
N PRO A 593 12.65 -27.25 7.88
CA PRO A 593 12.28 -27.43 9.28
C PRO A 593 13.52 -27.65 10.17
N LEU A 594 13.45 -27.28 11.45
CA LEU A 594 14.59 -27.44 12.36
C LEU A 594 14.93 -28.91 12.63
N ASP A 595 13.92 -29.77 12.69
CA ASP A 595 14.02 -31.19 13.00
C ASP A 595 14.50 -32.05 11.81
N PHE A 596 14.65 -31.46 10.63
CA PHE A 596 15.17 -32.16 9.45
C PHE A 596 16.54 -32.78 9.72
N THR A 597 16.61 -34.09 9.54
CA THR A 597 17.83 -34.89 9.60
C THR A 597 18.80 -34.51 8.47
N GLU A 598 20.05 -34.92 8.62
CA GLU A 598 21.08 -34.69 7.60
C GLU A 598 20.70 -35.31 6.25
N ALA A 599 20.10 -36.50 6.24
CA ALA A 599 19.62 -37.14 5.01
C ALA A 599 18.53 -36.31 4.29
N GLN A 600 17.64 -35.67 5.06
CA GLN A 600 16.59 -34.80 4.52
C GLN A 600 17.16 -33.48 3.99
N ARG A 601 18.12 -32.88 4.71
CA ARG A 601 18.85 -31.67 4.26
C ARG A 601 19.60 -31.92 2.95
N GLN A 602 20.30 -33.05 2.85
CA GLN A 602 20.96 -33.47 1.61
C GLN A 602 19.96 -33.75 0.49
N ALA A 603 18.78 -34.29 0.79
CA ALA A 603 17.72 -34.49 -0.21
C ALA A 603 17.23 -33.15 -0.79
N VAL A 604 17.03 -32.12 0.05
CA VAL A 604 16.66 -30.76 -0.41
C VAL A 604 17.78 -30.13 -1.25
N GLN A 605 19.04 -30.26 -0.83
CA GLN A 605 20.18 -29.77 -1.62
C GLN A 605 20.28 -30.43 -3.00
N ARG A 606 20.09 -31.76 -3.05
CA ARG A 606 20.06 -32.49 -4.33
C ARG A 606 18.90 -32.03 -5.21
N ALA A 607 17.72 -31.82 -4.65
CA ALA A 607 16.56 -31.32 -5.40
C ALA A 607 16.84 -29.93 -5.98
N ALA A 608 17.44 -29.02 -5.21
CA ALA A 608 17.84 -27.70 -5.68
C ALA A 608 18.91 -27.78 -6.79
N SER A 609 19.92 -28.64 -6.63
CA SER A 609 20.95 -28.87 -7.64
C SER A 609 20.36 -29.42 -8.95
N MET A 610 19.41 -30.37 -8.86
CA MET A 610 18.67 -30.88 -10.02
C MET A 610 17.80 -29.80 -10.69
N ALA A 611 17.28 -28.86 -9.90
CA ALA A 611 16.60 -27.67 -10.39
C ALA A 611 17.56 -26.58 -10.92
N GLY A 612 18.87 -26.85 -10.99
CA GLY A 612 19.90 -25.94 -11.48
C GLY A 612 20.18 -24.76 -10.56
N LEU A 613 20.07 -24.96 -9.23
CA LEU A 613 20.41 -23.97 -8.22
C LEU A 613 21.57 -24.46 -7.35
N GLU A 614 22.56 -23.61 -7.14
CA GLU A 614 23.54 -23.72 -6.06
C GLU A 614 22.91 -23.25 -4.75
N VAL A 615 22.93 -24.12 -3.73
CA VAL A 615 22.39 -23.79 -2.41
C VAL A 615 23.45 -23.06 -1.59
N LEU A 616 23.23 -21.77 -1.35
CA LEU A 616 24.09 -20.95 -0.49
C LEU A 616 23.98 -21.34 0.98
N GLU A 617 22.75 -21.57 1.43
CA GLU A 617 22.45 -21.97 2.81
C GLU A 617 21.09 -22.66 2.89
N LEU A 618 20.97 -23.64 3.77
CA LEU A 618 19.67 -24.14 4.25
C LEU A 618 19.37 -23.46 5.58
N ILE A 619 18.47 -22.47 5.55
CA ILE A 619 18.07 -21.74 6.75
C ILE A 619 16.94 -22.47 7.47
N GLY A 620 16.98 -22.52 8.80
CA GLY A 620 15.85 -23.03 9.58
C GLY A 620 14.62 -22.13 9.41
N GLU A 621 13.47 -22.71 9.09
CA GLU A 621 12.18 -22.01 8.93
C GLU A 621 11.86 -21.00 10.05
N PRO A 622 11.95 -21.34 11.35
CA PRO A 622 11.67 -20.37 12.40
C PRO A 622 12.69 -19.23 12.45
N ILE A 623 13.96 -19.49 12.11
CA ILE A 623 14.97 -18.42 12.04
C ILE A 623 14.70 -17.50 10.85
N ALA A 624 14.34 -18.06 9.69
CA ALA A 624 13.94 -17.27 8.53
C ALA A 624 12.74 -16.38 8.87
N ALA A 625 11.71 -16.93 9.51
CA ALA A 625 10.58 -16.15 9.98
C ALA A 625 11.02 -15.01 10.90
N LEU A 626 11.80 -15.29 11.96
CA LEU A 626 12.26 -14.26 12.90
C LEU A 626 13.07 -13.14 12.23
N LEU A 627 13.89 -13.47 11.21
CA LEU A 627 14.58 -12.48 10.38
C LEU A 627 13.60 -11.56 9.64
N ALA A 628 12.52 -12.10 9.08
CA ALA A 628 11.50 -11.31 8.39
C ALA A 628 10.75 -10.35 9.34
N TYR A 629 10.56 -10.74 10.60
CA TYR A 629 9.96 -9.88 11.62
C TYR A 629 10.94 -8.83 12.20
N GLY A 630 12.22 -8.82 11.79
CA GLY A 630 13.23 -7.88 12.25
C GLY A 630 13.62 -8.07 13.73
N LEU A 631 13.40 -9.26 14.29
CA LEU A 631 13.62 -9.53 15.71
C LEU A 631 15.09 -9.82 16.02
N GLY A 632 15.54 -9.43 17.21
CA GLY A 632 16.90 -9.70 17.70
C GLY A 632 17.97 -8.69 17.31
N GLN A 633 17.71 -7.74 16.39
CA GLN A 633 18.76 -6.88 15.82
C GLN A 633 19.44 -5.92 16.82
N ASN A 634 18.85 -5.65 18.00
CA ASN A 634 19.44 -4.75 19.01
C ASN A 634 19.04 -5.07 20.47
N LYS A 635 18.37 -6.19 20.72
CA LYS A 635 17.86 -6.55 22.05
C LYS A 635 17.84 -8.07 22.22
N ARG A 636 18.15 -8.54 23.43
CA ARG A 636 17.89 -9.92 23.80
C ARG A 636 16.39 -10.15 24.01
N GLU A 637 15.83 -11.13 23.31
CA GLU A 637 14.40 -11.45 23.39
C GLU A 637 14.19 -12.95 23.16
N VAL A 638 13.34 -13.58 23.97
CA VAL A 638 12.95 -14.99 23.79
C VAL A 638 11.63 -15.04 23.03
N VAL A 639 11.66 -15.60 21.83
CA VAL A 639 10.51 -15.59 20.92
C VAL A 639 10.04 -17.02 20.68
N ALA A 640 8.74 -17.26 20.87
CA ALA A 640 8.08 -18.47 20.42
C ALA A 640 7.62 -18.29 18.97
N VAL A 641 8.02 -19.20 18.09
CA VAL A 641 7.57 -19.29 16.70
C VAL A 641 6.60 -20.45 16.60
N TYR A 642 5.38 -20.14 16.17
CA TYR A 642 4.29 -21.08 15.99
C TYR A 642 3.96 -21.19 14.50
N ASP A 643 4.49 -22.22 13.84
CA ASP A 643 4.29 -22.48 12.42
C ASP A 643 3.19 -23.50 12.19
N PHE A 644 2.02 -23.01 11.75
CA PHE A 644 0.90 -23.88 11.41
C PHE A 644 0.71 -23.87 9.89
N GLY A 645 1.42 -24.77 9.23
CA GLY A 645 1.40 -24.96 7.80
C GLY A 645 0.14 -25.68 7.30
N GLY A 646 0.14 -25.99 6.01
CA GLY A 646 -0.95 -26.76 5.38
C GLY A 646 -0.90 -28.25 5.71
N GLY A 647 0.25 -28.81 6.08
CA GLY A 647 0.38 -30.24 6.38
C GLY A 647 1.30 -30.60 7.55
N THR A 648 2.01 -29.62 8.10
CA THR A 648 2.91 -29.81 9.24
C THR A 648 2.67 -28.69 10.24
N PHE A 649 2.92 -29.00 11.51
CA PHE A 649 2.90 -28.06 12.60
C PHE A 649 4.27 -28.08 13.28
N ASP A 650 4.91 -26.93 13.37
CA ASP A 650 6.24 -26.78 13.97
C ASP A 650 6.21 -25.67 15.03
N PHE A 651 6.85 -25.92 16.17
CA PHE A 651 6.91 -25.00 17.28
C PHE A 651 8.33 -24.89 17.80
N SER A 652 8.84 -23.68 17.93
CA SER A 652 10.18 -23.45 18.46
C SER A 652 10.21 -22.23 19.37
N VAL A 653 11.05 -22.28 20.41
CA VAL A 653 11.36 -21.12 21.23
C VAL A 653 12.81 -20.76 21.02
N VAL A 654 13.08 -19.51 20.62
CA VAL A 654 14.41 -19.04 20.23
C VAL A 654 14.82 -17.87 21.12
N ASP A 655 15.97 -17.99 21.79
CA ASP A 655 16.67 -16.90 22.49
C ASP A 655 17.48 -16.12 21.46
N MET A 656 17.00 -14.92 21.13
CA MET A 656 17.61 -14.03 20.14
C MET A 656 18.53 -13.05 20.84
N GLN A 657 19.79 -12.92 20.40
CA GLN A 657 20.74 -11.90 20.88
C GLN A 657 21.64 -11.43 19.72
N GLY A 658 21.29 -10.32 19.08
CA GLY A 658 21.99 -9.85 17.89
C GLY A 658 21.91 -10.90 16.78
N ASP A 659 23.04 -11.25 16.18
CA ASP A 659 23.17 -12.30 15.17
C ASP A 659 23.25 -13.73 15.77
N HIS A 660 23.31 -13.85 17.10
CA HIS A 660 23.33 -15.15 17.77
C HIS A 660 21.91 -15.58 18.14
N HIS A 661 21.52 -16.74 17.63
CA HIS A 661 20.21 -17.33 17.87
C HIS A 661 20.42 -18.71 18.50
N ARG A 662 19.75 -18.97 19.62
CA ARG A 662 19.77 -20.28 20.28
C ARG A 662 18.37 -20.81 20.45
N VAL A 663 18.10 -21.97 19.86
CA VAL A 663 16.85 -22.70 20.07
C VAL A 663 16.86 -23.25 21.50
N LEU A 664 15.86 -22.85 22.30
CA LEU A 664 15.66 -23.30 23.67
C LEU A 664 14.74 -24.51 23.74
N ALA A 665 13.68 -24.51 22.93
CA ALA A 665 12.70 -25.58 22.85
C ALA A 665 12.32 -25.80 21.39
N ASN A 666 12.03 -27.05 21.04
CA ASN A 666 11.54 -27.43 19.72
C ASN A 666 10.54 -28.58 19.87
N GLY A 667 9.47 -28.52 19.10
CA GLY A 667 8.47 -29.57 18.98
C GLY A 667 7.73 -29.41 17.66
N GLY A 668 6.98 -30.43 17.28
CA GLY A 668 6.22 -30.40 16.05
C GLY A 668 5.47 -31.69 15.83
N ASP A 669 4.56 -31.65 14.87
CA ASP A 669 3.84 -32.81 14.37
C ASP A 669 3.86 -32.76 12.84
N ALA A 670 4.59 -33.73 12.26
CA ALA A 670 4.73 -33.88 10.82
C ALA A 670 3.43 -34.32 10.12
N TRP A 671 2.37 -34.60 10.88
CA TRP A 671 1.07 -35.09 10.43
C TRP A 671 -0.08 -34.13 10.72
N LEU A 672 0.15 -33.06 11.47
CA LEU A 672 -0.86 -32.05 11.82
C LEU A 672 -0.74 -30.81 10.93
N GLY A 673 -1.83 -30.33 10.33
CA GLY A 673 -1.82 -29.19 9.43
C GLY A 673 -3.20 -28.68 9.04
N GLY A 674 -3.22 -27.69 8.14
CA GLY A 674 -4.47 -27.19 7.55
C GLY A 674 -5.26 -28.26 6.80
N ASP A 675 -4.60 -29.33 6.33
CA ASP A 675 -5.20 -30.51 5.71
C ASP A 675 -6.19 -31.21 6.68
N ASP A 676 -5.93 -31.21 7.99
CA ASP A 676 -6.83 -31.82 8.99
C ASP A 676 -8.13 -31.04 9.15
N PHE A 677 -8.06 -29.72 8.97
CA PHE A 677 -9.23 -28.85 8.99
C PHE A 677 -10.07 -29.14 7.74
N ASP A 678 -9.43 -29.28 6.58
CA ASP A 678 -10.08 -29.60 5.32
C ASP A 678 -10.73 -30.98 5.37
N LEU A 679 -10.05 -31.95 5.97
CA LEU A 679 -10.56 -33.31 6.20
C LEU A 679 -11.77 -33.33 7.14
N ALA A 680 -11.74 -32.56 8.24
CA ALA A 680 -12.85 -32.48 9.18
C ALA A 680 -14.12 -31.90 8.51
N ILE A 681 -13.96 -30.82 7.74
CA ILE A 681 -15.04 -30.21 6.96
C ILE A 681 -15.56 -31.19 5.89
N ALA A 682 -14.66 -31.81 5.12
CA ALA A 682 -15.03 -32.74 4.06
C ALA A 682 -15.76 -33.97 4.62
N THR A 683 -15.31 -34.51 5.76
CA THR A 683 -15.94 -35.65 6.42
C THR A 683 -17.34 -35.30 6.89
N ALA A 684 -17.52 -34.14 7.54
CA ALA A 684 -18.84 -33.68 7.96
C ALA A 684 -19.78 -33.44 6.77
N ALA A 685 -19.26 -32.88 5.67
CA ALA A 685 -20.01 -32.68 4.43
C ALA A 685 -20.40 -34.02 3.78
N ALA A 686 -19.50 -34.99 3.74
CA ALA A 686 -19.75 -36.33 3.22
C ALA A 686 -20.77 -37.10 4.05
N ASP A 687 -20.74 -36.99 5.38
CA ASP A 687 -21.73 -37.61 6.26
C ASP A 687 -23.14 -37.05 6.01
N ARG A 688 -23.25 -35.73 5.81
CA ARG A 688 -24.52 -35.09 5.42
C ARG A 688 -25.02 -35.61 4.09
N PHE A 689 -24.14 -35.62 3.08
CA PHE A 689 -24.47 -36.12 1.74
C PHE A 689 -24.88 -37.59 1.76
N TRP A 690 -24.22 -38.42 2.57
CA TRP A 690 -24.55 -39.83 2.74
C TRP A 690 -25.91 -40.04 3.39
N ARG A 691 -26.31 -39.22 4.37
CA ARG A 691 -27.66 -39.32 4.98
C ARG A 691 -28.76 -39.10 3.95
N GLU A 692 -28.54 -38.23 2.97
CA GLU A 692 -29.51 -37.88 1.94
C GLU A 692 -29.49 -38.84 0.75
N THR A 693 -28.30 -39.29 0.33
CA THR A 693 -28.12 -40.03 -0.93
C THR A 693 -27.79 -41.51 -0.75
N ARG A 694 -27.39 -41.92 0.46
CA ARG A 694 -26.80 -43.23 0.79
C ARG A 694 -25.52 -43.55 0.02
N VAL A 695 -24.88 -42.55 -0.60
CA VAL A 695 -23.60 -42.71 -1.30
C VAL A 695 -22.49 -42.08 -0.46
N ASP A 696 -21.45 -42.87 -0.17
CA ASP A 696 -20.28 -42.40 0.56
C ASP A 696 -19.24 -41.84 -0.41
N LEU A 697 -19.09 -40.51 -0.41
CA LEU A 697 -18.11 -39.83 -1.26
C LEU A 697 -16.67 -40.21 -0.92
N ARG A 698 -16.37 -40.66 0.31
CA ARG A 698 -15.02 -41.06 0.73
C ARG A 698 -14.52 -42.30 -0.01
N GLN A 699 -15.42 -43.11 -0.54
CA GLN A 699 -15.08 -44.30 -1.34
C GLN A 699 -14.86 -43.97 -2.82
N ARG A 700 -15.04 -42.71 -3.23
CA ARG A 700 -14.98 -42.27 -4.62
C ARG A 700 -13.87 -41.22 -4.75
N ALA A 701 -12.70 -41.64 -5.22
CA ALA A 701 -11.46 -40.85 -5.15
C ALA A 701 -11.58 -39.44 -5.77
N VAL A 702 -12.20 -39.32 -6.94
CA VAL A 702 -12.37 -38.04 -7.66
C VAL A 702 -13.31 -37.11 -6.90
N GLU A 703 -14.49 -37.61 -6.50
CA GLU A 703 -15.50 -36.85 -5.78
C GLU A 703 -15.02 -36.42 -4.39
N TRP A 704 -14.32 -37.30 -3.70
CA TRP A 704 -13.65 -36.99 -2.44
C TRP A 704 -12.62 -35.88 -2.60
N GLN A 705 -11.81 -35.95 -3.66
CA GLN A 705 -10.78 -34.94 -3.92
C GLN A 705 -11.39 -33.56 -4.22
N ARG A 706 -12.49 -33.52 -4.98
CA ARG A 706 -13.26 -32.30 -5.24
C ARG A 706 -13.85 -31.73 -3.96
N LEU A 707 -14.35 -32.58 -3.06
CA LEU A 707 -14.89 -32.17 -1.77
C LEU A 707 -13.81 -31.62 -0.83
N LEU A 708 -12.62 -32.23 -0.78
CA LEU A 708 -11.48 -31.68 -0.03
C LEU A 708 -11.09 -30.29 -0.51
N TYR A 709 -11.09 -30.05 -1.83
CA TYR A 709 -10.79 -28.73 -2.40
C TYR A 709 -11.85 -27.69 -2.07
N ALA A 710 -13.13 -28.07 -2.17
CA ALA A 710 -14.23 -27.20 -1.75
C ALA A 710 -14.15 -26.89 -0.24
N SER A 711 -13.68 -27.85 0.56
CA SER A 711 -13.47 -27.69 2.01
C SER A 711 -12.31 -26.73 2.31
N GLU A 712 -11.17 -26.84 1.63
CA GLU A 712 -10.07 -25.87 1.73
C GLU A 712 -10.54 -24.46 1.36
N HIS A 713 -11.32 -24.33 0.29
CA HIS A 713 -11.89 -23.05 -0.11
C HIS A 713 -12.81 -22.48 0.97
N ALA A 714 -13.75 -23.28 1.47
CA ALA A 714 -14.68 -22.88 2.53
C ALA A 714 -13.93 -22.45 3.81
N LYS A 715 -12.93 -23.23 4.25
CA LYS A 715 -12.04 -22.88 5.37
C LYS A 715 -11.42 -21.50 5.18
N ARG A 716 -10.84 -21.23 4.01
CA ARG A 716 -10.20 -19.95 3.70
C ARG A 716 -11.19 -18.79 3.69
N MET A 717 -12.41 -19.01 3.19
CA MET A 717 -13.46 -17.99 3.22
C MET A 717 -13.91 -17.67 4.64
N LEU A 718 -14.09 -18.68 5.50
CA LEU A 718 -14.48 -18.52 6.91
C LEU A 718 -13.42 -17.87 7.80
N THR A 719 -12.15 -17.90 7.38
CA THR A 719 -11.09 -17.10 8.00
C THR A 719 -11.34 -15.59 7.85
N ALA A 720 -12.00 -15.16 6.75
CA ALA A 720 -12.28 -13.76 6.47
C ALA A 720 -13.76 -13.36 6.66
N GLN A 721 -14.67 -14.33 6.64
CA GLN A 721 -16.13 -14.12 6.65
C GLN A 721 -16.77 -14.89 7.81
N GLU A 722 -17.96 -14.47 8.25
CA GLU A 722 -18.70 -15.19 9.31
C GLU A 722 -19.41 -16.44 8.78
N GLN A 723 -19.73 -16.48 7.48
CA GLN A 723 -20.43 -17.59 6.83
C GLN A 723 -19.96 -17.73 5.38
N THR A 724 -20.04 -18.94 4.83
CA THR A 724 -19.79 -19.27 3.42
C THR A 724 -20.67 -20.44 3.00
N GLU A 725 -20.79 -20.67 1.70
CA GLU A 725 -21.38 -21.90 1.16
C GLU A 725 -20.27 -22.80 0.60
N LEU A 726 -20.25 -24.07 1.02
CA LEU A 726 -19.47 -25.12 0.38
C LEU A 726 -20.31 -25.74 -0.72
N VAL A 727 -19.81 -25.67 -1.96
CA VAL A 727 -20.49 -26.19 -3.15
C VAL A 727 -19.61 -27.16 -3.91
N VAL A 728 -20.13 -28.36 -4.17
CA VAL A 728 -19.58 -29.31 -5.14
C VAL A 728 -20.69 -29.63 -6.14
N GLU A 729 -20.63 -29.00 -7.30
CA GLU A 729 -21.54 -29.30 -8.40
C GLU A 729 -21.32 -30.74 -8.88
N LYS A 730 -22.37 -31.47 -9.24
CA LYS A 730 -22.24 -32.88 -9.66
C LYS A 730 -21.36 -33.69 -8.69
N ALA A 731 -21.58 -33.53 -7.38
CA ALA A 731 -20.91 -34.31 -6.34
C ALA A 731 -21.18 -35.82 -6.50
N LEU A 732 -22.27 -36.18 -7.16
CA LEU A 732 -22.57 -37.52 -7.64
C LEU A 732 -23.08 -37.41 -9.08
N GLU A 733 -22.51 -38.16 -10.04
CA GLU A 733 -23.01 -38.19 -11.42
C GLU A 733 -23.95 -39.37 -11.68
N HIS A 734 -23.66 -40.53 -11.07
CA HIS A 734 -24.44 -41.77 -11.20
C HIS A 734 -24.71 -42.38 -9.82
N PRO A 735 -25.90 -42.97 -9.57
CA PRO A 735 -26.97 -43.24 -10.54
C PRO A 735 -27.86 -42.03 -10.89
N ALA A 736 -27.85 -40.97 -10.08
CA ALA A 736 -28.58 -39.73 -10.35
C ALA A 736 -27.72 -38.51 -10.01
N PRO A 737 -27.62 -37.51 -10.91
CA PRO A 737 -26.87 -36.29 -10.63
C PRO A 737 -27.35 -35.58 -9.36
N ARG A 738 -26.41 -35.28 -8.46
CA ARG A 738 -26.64 -34.52 -7.23
C ARG A 738 -25.49 -33.57 -6.96
N ASP A 739 -25.84 -32.33 -6.65
CA ASP A 739 -24.92 -31.34 -6.09
C ASP A 739 -24.82 -31.54 -4.58
N LEU A 740 -23.68 -31.20 -4.00
CA LEU A 740 -23.53 -31.02 -2.56
C LEU A 740 -23.46 -29.53 -2.28
N ARG A 741 -24.38 -29.03 -1.44
CA ARG A 741 -24.37 -27.66 -0.93
C ARG A 741 -24.49 -27.66 0.58
N TRP A 742 -23.63 -26.92 1.25
CA TRP A 742 -23.67 -26.77 2.70
C TRP A 742 -23.30 -25.36 3.12
N SER A 743 -24.24 -24.65 3.75
CA SER A 743 -23.95 -23.39 4.42
C SER A 743 -23.19 -23.66 5.72
N LEU A 744 -22.02 -23.07 5.82
CA LEU A 744 -21.09 -23.18 6.95
C LEU A 744 -20.93 -21.80 7.60
N SER A 745 -20.94 -21.77 8.92
CA SER A 745 -20.55 -20.61 9.71
C SER A 745 -19.14 -20.75 10.25
N ARG A 746 -18.56 -19.63 10.71
CA ARG A 746 -17.27 -19.65 11.42
C ARG A 746 -17.37 -20.52 12.67
N ALA A 747 -18.48 -20.47 13.40
CA ALA A 747 -18.71 -21.33 14.57
C ALA A 747 -18.65 -22.83 14.22
N ASP A 748 -19.16 -23.23 13.05
CA ASP A 748 -19.05 -24.62 12.58
C ASP A 748 -17.58 -24.99 12.31
N LEU A 749 -16.81 -24.11 11.67
CA LEU A 749 -15.37 -24.31 11.47
C LEU A 749 -14.66 -24.49 12.81
N GLU A 750 -14.91 -23.61 13.78
CA GLU A 750 -14.30 -23.66 15.12
C GLU A 750 -14.61 -24.98 15.83
N ALA A 751 -15.84 -25.48 15.73
CA ALA A 751 -16.22 -26.76 16.29
C ALA A 751 -15.51 -27.95 15.60
N LEU A 752 -15.42 -27.92 14.27
CA LEU A 752 -14.82 -28.98 13.46
C LEU A 752 -13.29 -29.06 13.64
N CYS A 753 -12.61 -27.94 13.81
CA CYS A 753 -11.14 -27.91 13.92
C CYS A 753 -10.62 -27.91 15.37
N LYS A 754 -11.50 -27.86 16.37
CA LYS A 754 -11.13 -27.78 17.79
C LYS A 754 -10.07 -28.81 18.20
N SER A 755 -10.25 -30.08 17.83
CA SER A 755 -9.31 -31.15 18.19
C SER A 755 -7.90 -30.93 17.61
N ALA A 756 -7.79 -30.40 16.39
CA ALA A 756 -6.51 -30.14 15.76
C ALA A 756 -5.79 -28.94 16.42
N ILE A 757 -6.56 -27.92 16.83
CA ILE A 757 -6.05 -26.78 17.59
C ILE A 757 -5.55 -27.23 18.96
N GLU A 758 -6.34 -28.02 19.68
CA GLU A 758 -5.94 -28.57 20.99
C GLU A 758 -4.66 -29.41 20.87
N ALA A 759 -4.56 -30.29 19.87
CA ALA A 759 -3.36 -31.08 19.62
C ALA A 759 -2.11 -30.21 19.39
N SER A 760 -2.22 -29.13 18.61
CA SER A 760 -1.10 -28.21 18.38
C SER A 760 -0.66 -27.48 19.66
N ILE A 761 -1.59 -27.15 20.56
CA ILE A 761 -1.28 -26.52 21.85
C ILE A 761 -0.64 -27.52 22.81
N GLU A 762 -1.08 -28.78 22.81
CA GLU A 762 -0.41 -29.85 23.56
C GLU A 762 1.06 -30.01 23.13
N VAL A 763 1.33 -30.02 21.82
CA VAL A 763 2.71 -30.05 21.30
C VAL A 763 3.54 -28.86 21.80
N CYS A 764 2.97 -27.65 21.85
CA CYS A 764 3.65 -26.50 22.44
C CYS A 764 3.96 -26.70 23.93
N ARG A 765 2.99 -27.23 24.69
CA ARG A 765 3.14 -27.48 26.13
C ARG A 765 4.23 -28.51 26.40
N ASP A 766 4.22 -29.60 25.66
CA ASP A 766 5.21 -30.68 25.77
C ASP A 766 6.61 -30.19 25.42
N ALA A 767 6.76 -29.41 24.34
CA ALA A 767 8.03 -28.83 23.95
C ALA A 767 8.61 -27.88 25.02
N LEU A 768 7.76 -27.02 25.61
CA LEU A 768 8.17 -26.11 26.69
C LEU A 768 8.54 -26.87 27.97
N ALA A 769 7.74 -27.87 28.35
CA ALA A 769 7.97 -28.68 29.54
C ALA A 769 9.25 -29.52 29.41
N GLY A 770 9.45 -30.18 28.27
CA GLY A 770 10.65 -30.97 27.98
C GLY A 770 11.94 -30.14 27.98
N ALA A 771 11.85 -28.87 27.60
CA ALA A 771 12.97 -27.93 27.62
C ALA A 771 13.13 -27.14 28.94
N GLY A 772 12.21 -27.29 29.90
CA GLY A 772 12.20 -26.51 31.14
C GLY A 772 12.00 -25.01 30.93
N VAL A 773 11.34 -24.60 29.84
CA VAL A 773 11.09 -23.19 29.51
C VAL A 773 9.73 -22.77 30.06
N ALA A 774 9.74 -21.89 31.07
CA ALA A 774 8.52 -21.32 31.61
C ALA A 774 7.81 -20.41 30.59
N LEU A 775 6.47 -20.47 30.51
CA LEU A 775 5.67 -19.62 29.61
C LEU A 775 5.97 -18.13 29.78
N GLN A 776 6.23 -17.68 31.01
CA GLN A 776 6.52 -16.28 31.33
C GLN A 776 7.86 -15.80 30.75
N ARG A 777 8.78 -16.72 30.43
CA ARG A 777 10.08 -16.40 29.83
C ARG A 777 9.94 -16.05 28.35
N VAL A 778 8.88 -16.51 27.67
CA VAL A 778 8.63 -16.14 26.28
C VAL A 778 8.21 -14.68 26.27
N ASP A 779 8.99 -13.81 25.64
CA ASP A 779 8.68 -12.38 25.53
C ASP A 779 7.58 -12.15 24.49
N ARG A 780 7.67 -12.83 23.34
CA ARG A 780 6.81 -12.64 22.18
C ARG A 780 6.42 -13.96 21.52
N VAL A 781 5.21 -14.01 20.98
CA VAL A 781 4.71 -15.14 20.17
C VAL A 781 4.56 -14.67 18.74
N VAL A 782 5.23 -15.33 17.80
CA VAL A 782 5.18 -15.07 16.36
C VAL A 782 4.45 -16.22 15.70
N ILE A 783 3.54 -15.92 14.76
CA ILE A 783 2.83 -16.92 13.98
C ILE A 783 3.33 -16.96 12.54
N THR A 784 3.44 -18.17 12.00
CA THR A 784 3.80 -18.46 10.60
C THR A 784 2.90 -19.57 10.06
N GLY A 785 2.89 -19.74 8.74
CA GLY A 785 2.05 -20.74 8.06
C GLY A 785 0.60 -20.28 7.86
N GLY A 786 -0.03 -20.71 6.77
CA GLY A 786 -1.35 -20.23 6.36
C GLY A 786 -2.49 -20.56 7.31
N THR A 787 -2.41 -21.69 8.00
CA THR A 787 -3.44 -22.13 8.94
C THR A 787 -3.45 -21.24 10.20
N SER A 788 -2.32 -20.61 10.54
CA SER A 788 -2.23 -19.64 11.64
C SER A 788 -3.13 -18.41 11.49
N ARG A 789 -3.65 -18.14 10.28
CA ARG A 789 -4.62 -17.06 10.04
C ARG A 789 -6.00 -17.33 10.66
N VAL A 790 -6.33 -18.57 11.00
CA VAL A 790 -7.64 -18.93 11.57
C VAL A 790 -7.86 -18.19 12.90
N PRO A 791 -8.93 -17.38 13.05
CA PRO A 791 -9.08 -16.51 14.23
C PRO A 791 -9.15 -17.26 15.57
N VAL A 792 -9.84 -18.41 15.62
CA VAL A 792 -9.94 -19.21 16.85
C VAL A 792 -8.58 -19.73 17.31
N LEU A 793 -7.72 -20.12 16.37
CA LEU A 793 -6.37 -20.59 16.66
C LEU A 793 -5.54 -19.48 17.32
N GLN A 794 -5.61 -18.26 16.79
CA GLN A 794 -4.92 -17.11 17.39
C GLN A 794 -5.44 -16.76 18.78
N ARG A 795 -6.76 -16.86 19.00
CA ARG A 795 -7.35 -16.62 20.34
C ARG A 795 -6.90 -17.67 21.35
N GLU A 796 -6.93 -18.95 20.97
CA GLU A 796 -6.48 -20.03 21.85
C GLU A 796 -4.97 -19.94 22.13
N LEU A 797 -4.17 -19.56 21.13
CA LEU A 797 -2.74 -19.33 21.29
C LEU A 797 -2.45 -18.15 22.23
N ALA A 798 -3.19 -17.04 22.07
CA ALA A 798 -3.07 -15.88 22.95
C ALA A 798 -3.48 -16.21 24.40
N ARG A 799 -4.50 -17.05 24.58
CA ARG A 799 -4.91 -17.57 25.89
C ARG A 799 -3.82 -18.45 26.50
N PHE A 800 -3.25 -19.37 25.72
CA PHE A 800 -2.20 -20.30 26.18
C PHE A 800 -0.95 -19.56 26.65
N PHE A 801 -0.45 -18.58 25.88
CA PHE A 801 0.73 -17.80 26.26
C PHE A 801 0.43 -16.60 27.19
N GLY A 802 -0.85 -16.28 27.41
CA GLY A 802 -1.26 -15.11 28.21
C GLY A 802 -0.85 -13.76 27.60
N LYS A 803 -0.62 -13.70 26.28
CA LYS A 803 -0.15 -12.51 25.56
C LYS A 803 -0.60 -12.53 24.09
N PRO A 804 -0.72 -11.37 23.43
CA PRO A 804 -1.14 -11.33 22.02
C PRO A 804 -0.11 -11.99 21.10
N VAL A 805 -0.62 -12.60 20.03
CA VAL A 805 0.20 -13.12 18.93
C VAL A 805 0.68 -11.97 18.04
N THR A 806 1.88 -12.10 17.50
CA THR A 806 2.49 -11.13 16.59
C THR A 806 2.34 -11.60 15.16
N SER A 807 1.58 -10.84 14.37
CA SER A 807 1.28 -11.13 12.95
C SER A 807 1.62 -9.94 12.04
N LEU A 808 2.71 -9.24 12.35
CA LEU A 808 3.18 -8.03 11.66
C LEU A 808 3.76 -8.29 10.26
N VAL A 809 4.06 -9.54 9.93
CA VAL A 809 4.46 -10.01 8.62
C VAL A 809 3.40 -11.03 8.21
N ASP A 810 3.07 -11.10 6.92
CA ASP A 810 2.17 -12.14 6.43
C ASP A 810 2.70 -13.52 6.86
N PRO A 811 1.94 -14.30 7.67
CA PRO A 811 2.38 -15.60 8.16
C PRO A 811 2.78 -16.57 7.03
N GLU A 812 2.14 -16.50 5.86
CA GLU A 812 2.47 -17.36 4.69
C GLU A 812 3.71 -16.91 3.93
N MET A 813 4.16 -15.66 4.10
CA MET A 813 5.30 -15.10 3.36
C MET A 813 6.54 -14.88 4.24
N SER A 814 6.37 -14.94 5.57
CA SER A 814 7.42 -14.65 6.55
C SER A 814 8.69 -15.48 6.33
N VAL A 815 8.56 -16.80 6.17
CA VAL A 815 9.69 -17.71 5.91
C VAL A 815 10.39 -17.36 4.59
N CYS A 816 9.63 -17.14 3.52
CA CYS A 816 10.16 -16.78 2.21
C CYS A 816 10.91 -15.45 2.19
N ILE A 817 10.37 -14.44 2.87
CA ILE A 817 11.02 -13.13 3.01
C ILE A 817 12.31 -13.27 3.83
N GLY A 818 12.26 -14.07 4.91
CA GLY A 818 13.43 -14.40 5.72
C GLY A 818 14.57 -15.03 4.95
N ALA A 819 14.25 -16.04 4.14
CA ALA A 819 15.22 -16.69 3.25
C ALA A 819 15.82 -15.69 2.25
N GLY A 820 15.02 -14.75 1.73
CA GLY A 820 15.51 -13.70 0.81
C GLY A 820 16.42 -12.69 1.51
N LEU A 821 16.11 -12.32 2.76
CA LEU A 821 16.98 -11.46 3.57
C LEU A 821 18.32 -12.15 3.82
N ARG A 822 18.30 -13.44 4.13
CA ARG A 822 19.51 -14.24 4.32
C ARG A 822 20.34 -14.33 3.03
N ALA A 823 19.70 -14.56 1.89
CA ALA A 823 20.38 -14.56 0.59
C ALA A 823 21.06 -13.20 0.30
N ALA A 824 20.41 -12.09 0.64
CA ALA A 824 20.98 -10.75 0.50
C ALA A 824 22.21 -10.53 1.40
N MET A 825 22.18 -11.03 2.65
CA MET A 825 23.30 -10.93 3.58
C MET A 825 24.53 -11.71 3.09
N LEU A 826 24.34 -12.95 2.65
CA LEU A 826 25.42 -13.82 2.15
C LEU A 826 26.08 -13.24 0.89
N THR A 827 25.28 -12.72 -0.04
CA THR A 827 25.79 -12.12 -1.28
C THR A 827 26.53 -10.80 -1.02
N LYS A 828 26.02 -9.91 -0.15
CA LYS A 828 26.73 -8.68 0.26
C LYS A 828 28.07 -8.99 0.96
N HIS A 829 28.12 -10.04 1.79
CA HIS A 829 29.34 -10.44 2.50
C HIS A 829 30.42 -11.02 1.56
N GLN A 830 30.03 -11.85 0.59
CA GLN A 830 30.96 -12.38 -0.42
C GLN A 830 31.58 -11.29 -1.30
N VAL A 831 30.81 -10.26 -1.69
CA VAL A 831 31.32 -9.11 -2.44
C VAL A 831 32.37 -8.33 -1.64
N ARG A 832 32.15 -8.11 -0.34
CA ARG A 832 33.13 -7.45 0.55
C ARG A 832 34.42 -8.27 0.72
N GLN A 833 34.31 -9.59 0.86
CA GLN A 833 35.49 -10.46 0.97
C GLN A 833 36.29 -10.56 -0.34
N ALA A 834 35.62 -10.60 -1.49
CA ALA A 834 36.28 -10.56 -2.80
C ALA A 834 37.01 -9.23 -3.03
N ALA A 835 36.41 -8.10 -2.61
CA ALA A 835 37.04 -6.78 -2.68
C ALA A 835 38.26 -6.63 -1.74
N HIS A 836 38.35 -7.40 -0.66
CA HIS A 836 39.52 -7.46 0.23
C HIS A 836 40.59 -8.47 -0.20
N ARG A 837 40.31 -9.33 -1.18
CA ARG A 837 41.24 -10.36 -1.71
C ARG A 837 41.74 -10.08 -3.13
N ALA A 838 41.25 -9.04 -3.78
CA ALA A 838 41.81 -8.56 -5.04
C ALA A 838 43.13 -7.80 -4.75
N PRO A 839 44.25 -8.16 -5.39
CA PRO A 839 45.56 -7.54 -5.15
C PRO A 839 45.61 -6.05 -5.52
#